data_AF-A0A8H5NCX2-F1
#
_entry.id   AF-A0A8H5NCX2-F1
#
_cell.length_a   1.000
_cell.length_b   1.000
_cell.length_c   1.000
_cell.angle_alpha   90.00
_cell.angle_beta   90.00
_cell.angle_gamma   90.00
#
_symmetry.space_group_name_H-M   'P 1'
#
loop_
_entity.id
_entity.type
_entity.pdbx_description
1 polymer ?
#
loop_
_entity_poly.entity_id
_entity_poly.type
_entity_poly.pdbx_seq_one_letter_code
_entity_poly.pdbx_strand_id
1 'polypeptide(L)'
;MASSSDAVLTLASTAICVALIVARCLYRLIFRCHIHRTCHRRWRIDDFYMTIAVLPLIGRAVCILLSFTLNPDHTYDPATEAEAQTWGESVQSIDGDRELSHKLLIPARIFYAMFLWCLKLGLLAFYSRFIDVFRWGKPVTDALWWFIIATFIAVFITILAECRPLSLMWALNYDDTKVACNRAVGNLILMAVCNIIINIALIILPFPMLRHLRLDIKEKLQLGFLFSVGAVLVAITILRIPLILNESVSQRSRSMWASIEILCACIVSNTPFFYALVKDMKRQHDDRPERSPSNATNPGDFDFYDLHTSWLASLPDEYPPSEALSNTPKRKAALPSPPTSDSMEGTTPKRRRLIDPDRTPRAANLPPPSSTGSSASWSESGEGSRSSSPKKQMLRLRLEERGLECRQLNVDTAPPVISSLLDTIQEIGSRIEILPADKKSAILESPFLREQNARLWRFAFKEEGEDTLPGRVPLPEEIVQICDFARHCHDTNHEEAAWNMEVHHRLLQAILREPDASTAASLNFTSCTTARPHRRFVPYSSTAKMVDFCLYLNPTDAPALQALGRQTPTLTVNHTDFAPLQLSPIVLSIETKRPGKELDAAQLQMGVWHAAQWGFLRSVIGLTPQPLTAEEEIQRNQRANEVLGQLGFIPGIIVQGHRWLFVFSTLEGDKTVLWTERQFGTTQSILDTYAVVAGIRELARWARDVYVPWFRANVLAGFQPAEVG
;
A
#
# COMPACT_ATOMS: atom_id res chain seq x y z
N MET A 1 19.30 -35.00 -38.36
CA MET A 1 19.31 -34.30 -37.06
C MET A 1 18.23 -33.23 -37.11
N ALA A 2 17.19 -33.30 -36.26
CA ALA A 2 16.21 -32.21 -36.16
C ALA A 2 16.95 -30.87 -36.00
N SER A 3 16.48 -29.79 -36.65
CA SER A 3 17.05 -28.45 -36.43
C SER A 3 17.08 -28.18 -34.93
N SER A 4 18.28 -28.05 -34.38
CA SER A 4 18.54 -27.97 -32.94
C SER A 4 17.67 -26.93 -32.23
N SER A 5 17.26 -25.88 -32.94
CA SER A 5 16.47 -24.76 -32.42
C SER A 5 15.12 -25.15 -31.78
N ASP A 6 14.31 -26.02 -32.40
CA ASP A 6 12.92 -26.23 -31.95
C ASP A 6 12.83 -27.23 -30.79
N ALA A 7 13.67 -28.25 -30.83
CA ALA A 7 13.87 -29.18 -29.72
C ALA A 7 14.44 -28.44 -28.50
N VAL A 8 15.43 -27.56 -28.73
CA VAL A 8 15.99 -26.71 -27.67
C VAL A 8 14.92 -25.78 -27.10
N LEU A 9 14.08 -25.14 -27.91
CA LEU A 9 13.01 -24.29 -27.42
C LEU A 9 11.99 -25.06 -26.57
N THR A 10 11.61 -26.27 -27.00
CA THR A 10 10.67 -27.12 -26.27
C THR A 10 11.25 -27.58 -24.93
N LEU A 11 12.52 -27.99 -24.91
CA LEU A 11 13.24 -28.35 -23.69
C LEU A 11 13.41 -27.16 -22.75
N ALA A 12 13.85 -26.01 -23.28
CA ALA A 12 14.07 -24.81 -22.49
C ALA A 12 12.78 -24.29 -21.86
N SER A 13 11.70 -24.16 -22.66
CA SER A 13 10.39 -23.72 -22.14
C SER A 13 9.84 -24.69 -21.09
N THR A 14 9.97 -25.99 -21.31
CA THR A 14 9.56 -27.04 -20.34
C THR A 14 10.37 -26.94 -19.05
N ALA A 15 11.70 -26.88 -19.15
CA ALA A 15 12.60 -26.81 -18.00
C ALA A 15 12.33 -25.56 -17.15
N ILE A 16 12.15 -24.39 -17.78
CA ILE A 16 11.82 -23.14 -17.08
C ILE A 16 10.48 -23.29 -16.36
N CYS A 17 9.45 -23.81 -17.03
CA CYS A 17 8.13 -23.99 -16.42
C CYS A 17 8.16 -24.96 -15.24
N VAL A 18 8.85 -26.10 -15.37
CA VAL A 18 9.05 -27.06 -14.27
C VAL A 18 9.80 -26.41 -13.12
N ALA A 19 10.88 -25.67 -13.39
CA ALA A 19 11.65 -24.97 -12.37
C ALA A 19 10.80 -23.96 -11.59
N LEU A 20 9.94 -23.18 -12.27
CA LEU A 20 9.03 -22.25 -11.61
C LEU A 20 8.02 -22.96 -10.69
N ILE A 21 7.41 -24.04 -11.16
CA ILE A 21 6.42 -24.82 -10.37
C ILE A 21 7.10 -25.52 -9.19
N VAL A 22 8.28 -26.12 -9.40
CA VAL A 22 9.05 -26.79 -8.36
C VAL A 22 9.56 -25.78 -7.33
N ALA A 23 10.09 -24.63 -7.74
CA ALA A 23 10.51 -23.56 -6.82
C ALA A 23 9.35 -23.09 -5.93
N ARG A 24 8.16 -22.92 -6.51
CA ARG A 24 6.93 -22.62 -5.77
C ARG A 24 6.58 -23.71 -4.75
N CYS A 25 6.63 -24.98 -5.15
CA CYS A 25 6.32 -26.12 -4.28
C CYS A 25 7.35 -26.27 -3.14
N LEU A 26 8.65 -26.19 -3.47
CA LEU A 26 9.76 -26.28 -2.52
C LEU A 26 9.73 -25.15 -1.51
N TYR A 27 9.47 -23.91 -1.94
CA TYR A 27 9.32 -22.78 -1.02
C TYR A 27 8.23 -23.07 0.02
N ARG A 28 7.06 -23.57 -0.40
CA ARG A 28 5.97 -23.90 0.54
C ARG A 28 6.30 -25.11 1.42
N LEU A 29 7.09 -26.06 0.93
CA LEU A 29 7.52 -27.23 1.72
C LEU A 29 8.55 -26.85 2.79
N ILE A 30 9.57 -26.06 2.44
CA ILE A 30 10.66 -25.66 3.34
C ILE A 30 10.15 -24.74 4.44
N PHE A 31 9.37 -23.71 4.10
CA PHE A 31 8.83 -22.77 5.10
C PHE A 31 7.70 -23.37 5.96
N ARG A 32 7.15 -24.53 5.58
CA ARG A 32 6.25 -25.32 6.44
C ARG A 32 6.99 -26.05 7.56
N CYS A 33 8.27 -26.35 7.37
CA CYS A 33 9.06 -27.15 8.32
C CYS A 33 9.80 -26.30 9.37
N HIS A 34 10.02 -25.01 9.13
CA HIS A 34 10.95 -24.23 9.96
C HIS A 34 10.32 -23.33 11.03
N ILE A 35 9.02 -23.01 10.98
CA ILE A 35 8.38 -22.05 11.89
C ILE A 35 6.99 -22.56 12.33
N HIS A 36 6.95 -23.16 13.52
CA HIS A 36 5.81 -23.38 14.42
C HIS A 36 4.52 -24.10 13.92
N ARG A 37 4.05 -25.05 14.75
CA ARG A 37 2.88 -25.94 14.56
C ARG A 37 1.51 -25.26 14.46
N THR A 38 1.40 -23.93 14.60
CA THR A 38 0.13 -23.19 14.60
C THR A 38 -0.05 -22.27 13.39
N CYS A 39 0.90 -22.21 12.45
CA CYS A 39 0.73 -21.41 11.23
C CYS A 39 -0.06 -22.20 10.16
N HIS A 40 -1.32 -21.83 9.95
CA HIS A 40 -2.18 -22.34 8.87
C HIS A 40 -1.71 -21.90 7.45
N ARG A 41 -0.44 -22.10 7.07
CA ARG A 41 -0.01 -22.08 5.65
C ARG A 41 -0.25 -23.47 5.04
N ARG A 42 -1.52 -23.89 4.96
CA ARG A 42 -1.95 -25.14 4.31
C ARG A 42 -1.58 -25.15 2.83
N TRP A 43 -1.28 -26.33 2.30
CA TRP A 43 -1.23 -26.61 0.86
C TRP A 43 -2.59 -26.25 0.26
N ARG A 44 -2.61 -25.37 -0.75
CA ARG A 44 -3.85 -24.77 -1.24
C ARG A 44 -4.27 -25.41 -2.55
N ILE A 45 -5.55 -25.28 -2.89
CA ILE A 45 -6.14 -25.86 -4.10
C ILE A 45 -5.45 -25.31 -5.38
N ASP A 46 -5.02 -24.05 -5.38
CA ASP A 46 -4.24 -23.48 -6.49
C ASP A 46 -2.85 -24.12 -6.64
N ASP A 47 -2.20 -24.52 -5.54
CA ASP A 47 -0.94 -25.25 -5.58
C ASP A 47 -1.13 -26.67 -6.12
N PHE A 48 -2.25 -27.33 -5.79
CA PHE A 48 -2.58 -28.65 -6.31
C PHE A 48 -2.73 -28.67 -7.83
N TYR A 49 -3.47 -27.72 -8.41
CA TYR A 49 -3.59 -27.60 -9.87
C TYR A 49 -2.25 -27.33 -10.55
N MET A 50 -1.38 -26.52 -9.93
CA MET A 50 -0.03 -26.26 -10.44
C MET A 50 0.86 -27.51 -10.39
N THR A 51 0.82 -28.28 -9.31
CA THR A 51 1.60 -29.53 -9.19
C THR A 51 1.14 -30.56 -10.21
N ILE A 52 -0.17 -30.74 -10.39
CA ILE A 52 -0.71 -31.68 -11.40
C ILE A 52 -0.35 -31.25 -12.82
N ALA A 53 -0.25 -29.93 -13.09
CA ALA A 53 0.11 -29.41 -14.41
C ALA A 53 1.51 -29.85 -14.89
N VAL A 54 2.41 -30.27 -13.99
CA VAL A 54 3.75 -30.77 -14.37
C VAL A 54 3.65 -32.04 -15.23
N LEU A 55 2.69 -32.92 -14.94
CA LEU A 55 2.51 -34.18 -15.66
C LEU A 55 2.20 -33.97 -17.15
N PRO A 56 1.17 -33.21 -17.56
CA PRO A 56 0.91 -32.93 -18.96
C PRO A 56 2.03 -32.10 -19.60
N LEU A 57 2.71 -31.22 -18.85
CA LEU A 57 3.84 -30.47 -19.40
C LEU A 57 5.00 -31.39 -19.85
N ILE A 58 5.42 -32.32 -18.97
CA ILE A 58 6.45 -33.30 -19.30
C ILE A 58 5.96 -34.25 -20.39
N GLY A 59 4.71 -34.72 -20.30
CA GLY A 59 4.09 -35.59 -21.30
C GLY A 59 4.14 -34.97 -22.70
N ARG A 60 3.80 -33.67 -22.83
CA ARG A 60 3.94 -32.94 -24.09
C ARG A 60 5.38 -32.94 -24.58
N ALA A 61 6.34 -32.56 -23.73
CA ALA A 61 7.74 -32.43 -24.11
C ALA A 61 8.29 -33.76 -24.64
N VAL A 62 8.01 -34.86 -23.95
CA VAL A 62 8.41 -36.22 -24.36
C VAL A 62 7.80 -36.58 -25.71
N CYS A 63 6.48 -36.40 -25.88
CA CYS A 63 5.82 -36.71 -27.17
C CYS A 63 6.39 -35.91 -28.33
N ILE A 64 6.66 -34.61 -28.13
CA ILE A 64 7.22 -33.75 -29.19
C ILE A 64 8.66 -34.12 -29.50
N LEU A 65 9.52 -34.31 -28.50
CA LEU A 65 10.92 -34.66 -28.74
C LEU A 65 11.04 -36.00 -29.46
N LEU A 66 10.27 -37.01 -29.04
CA LEU A 66 10.22 -38.30 -29.72
C LEU A 66 9.69 -38.16 -31.15
N SER A 67 8.66 -37.33 -31.38
CA SER A 67 8.12 -37.07 -32.71
C SER A 67 9.17 -36.43 -33.64
N PHE A 68 9.95 -35.45 -33.16
CA PHE A 68 11.03 -34.82 -33.93
C PHE A 68 12.24 -35.74 -34.14
N THR A 69 12.51 -36.71 -33.24
CA THR A 69 13.59 -37.68 -33.45
C THR A 69 13.22 -38.72 -34.50
N LEU A 70 11.95 -39.17 -34.51
CA LEU A 70 11.45 -40.19 -35.42
C LEU A 70 11.15 -39.63 -36.83
N ASN A 71 10.75 -38.36 -36.94
CA ASN A 71 10.46 -37.70 -38.21
C ASN A 71 10.95 -36.24 -38.22
N PRO A 72 12.25 -35.98 -38.46
CA PRO A 72 12.85 -34.64 -38.35
C PRO A 72 12.25 -33.58 -39.27
N ASP A 73 11.83 -34.00 -40.46
CA ASP A 73 11.24 -33.13 -41.49
C ASP A 73 9.71 -33.03 -41.35
N HIS A 74 9.10 -33.84 -40.46
CA HIS A 74 7.66 -33.95 -40.28
C HIS A 74 6.90 -34.12 -41.60
N THR A 75 7.46 -34.91 -42.51
CA THR A 75 6.83 -35.22 -43.79
C THR A 75 5.74 -36.28 -43.63
N TYR A 76 4.69 -36.17 -44.45
CA TYR A 76 3.62 -37.15 -44.59
C TYR A 76 3.83 -38.10 -45.78
N ASP A 77 4.91 -37.90 -46.52
CA ASP A 77 5.27 -38.73 -47.66
C ASP A 77 5.88 -40.05 -47.16
N PRO A 78 5.64 -41.17 -47.87
CA PRO A 78 6.31 -42.44 -47.59
C PRO A 78 7.82 -42.34 -47.90
N ALA A 79 8.62 -43.16 -47.22
CA ALA A 79 10.07 -43.18 -47.41
C ALA A 79 10.44 -43.66 -48.81
N THR A 80 11.41 -43.00 -49.44
CA THR A 80 11.91 -43.44 -50.75
C THR A 80 13.00 -44.50 -50.60
N GLU A 81 13.18 -45.35 -51.60
CA GLU A 81 14.25 -46.37 -51.60
C GLU A 81 15.66 -45.74 -51.46
N ALA A 82 15.85 -44.53 -52.00
CA ALA A 82 17.10 -43.77 -51.85
C ALA A 82 17.34 -43.29 -50.41
N GLU A 83 16.28 -42.88 -49.70
CA GLU A 83 16.36 -42.57 -48.27
C GLU A 83 16.70 -43.84 -47.48
N ALA A 84 15.98 -44.93 -47.68
CA ALA A 84 16.26 -46.21 -47.01
C ALA A 84 17.73 -46.66 -47.14
N GLN A 85 18.32 -46.52 -48.33
CA GLN A 85 19.74 -46.81 -48.57
C GLN A 85 20.70 -45.87 -47.83
N THR A 86 20.35 -44.59 -47.71
CA THR A 86 21.18 -43.58 -47.03
C THR A 86 21.26 -43.82 -45.52
N TRP A 87 20.15 -44.26 -44.92
CA TRP A 87 20.03 -44.49 -43.48
C TRP A 87 20.37 -45.92 -43.07
N GLY A 88 20.54 -46.83 -44.03
CA GLY A 88 20.85 -48.24 -43.76
C GLY A 88 19.68 -49.03 -43.16
N GLU A 89 18.45 -48.56 -43.38
CA GLU A 89 17.22 -49.15 -42.85
C GLU A 89 16.25 -49.55 -43.96
N SER A 90 15.25 -50.39 -43.64
CA SER A 90 14.19 -50.74 -44.59
C SER A 90 13.16 -49.60 -44.72
N VAL A 91 12.57 -49.43 -45.91
CA VAL A 91 11.48 -48.46 -46.15
C VAL A 91 10.34 -48.62 -45.14
N GLN A 92 9.98 -49.86 -44.80
CA GLN A 92 8.94 -50.17 -43.80
C GLN A 92 9.29 -49.71 -42.39
N SER A 93 10.58 -49.74 -42.00
CA SER A 93 11.06 -49.25 -40.70
C SER A 93 10.85 -47.74 -40.60
N ILE A 94 11.31 -47.01 -41.63
CA ILE A 94 11.22 -45.55 -41.67
C ILE A 94 9.76 -45.08 -41.73
N ASP A 95 8.91 -45.77 -42.50
CA ASP A 95 7.47 -45.48 -42.54
C ASP A 95 6.80 -45.76 -41.18
N GLY A 96 7.18 -46.84 -40.49
CA GLY A 96 6.70 -47.11 -39.14
C GLY A 96 7.05 -46.01 -38.13
N ASP A 97 8.27 -45.47 -38.21
CA ASP A 97 8.72 -44.35 -37.37
C ASP A 97 7.99 -43.05 -37.69
N ARG A 98 7.74 -42.76 -38.97
CA ARG A 98 6.93 -41.61 -39.41
C ARG A 98 5.49 -41.72 -38.91
N GLU A 99 4.87 -42.90 -39.01
CA GLU A 99 3.52 -43.16 -38.51
C GLU A 99 3.46 -42.97 -36.98
N LEU A 100 4.44 -43.52 -36.25
CA LEU A 100 4.54 -43.35 -34.80
C LEU A 100 4.73 -41.88 -34.41
N SER A 101 5.54 -41.13 -35.16
CA SER A 101 5.71 -39.69 -34.96
C SER A 101 4.38 -38.94 -35.05
N HIS A 102 3.56 -39.22 -36.06
CA HIS A 102 2.24 -38.60 -36.19
C HIS A 102 1.27 -39.01 -35.08
N LYS A 103 1.29 -40.29 -34.65
CA LYS A 103 0.49 -40.75 -33.49
C LYS A 103 0.84 -39.98 -32.21
N LEU A 104 2.11 -39.63 -32.00
CA LEU A 104 2.57 -38.86 -30.83
C LEU A 104 2.09 -37.40 -30.81
N LEU A 105 1.68 -36.83 -31.95
CA LEU A 105 1.14 -35.46 -32.00
C LEU A 105 -0.23 -35.33 -31.31
N ILE A 106 -1.05 -36.39 -31.31
CA ILE A 106 -2.37 -36.41 -30.67
C ILE A 106 -2.26 -36.25 -29.15
N PRO A 107 -1.54 -37.13 -28.41
CA PRO A 107 -1.35 -36.94 -26.98
C PRO A 107 -0.60 -35.64 -26.68
N ALA A 108 0.33 -35.20 -27.55
CA ALA A 108 0.99 -33.89 -27.38
C ALA A 108 -0.01 -32.72 -27.40
N ARG A 109 -1.04 -32.74 -28.25
CA ARG A 109 -2.13 -31.73 -28.28
C ARG A 109 -3.03 -31.82 -27.05
N ILE A 110 -3.34 -33.03 -26.59
CA ILE A 110 -4.14 -33.24 -25.37
C ILE A 110 -3.40 -32.69 -24.15
N PHE A 111 -2.14 -33.06 -23.99
CA PHE A 111 -1.29 -32.58 -22.90
C PHE A 111 -1.09 -31.07 -22.94
N TYR A 112 -0.95 -30.50 -24.13
CA TYR A 112 -0.92 -29.05 -24.31
C TYR A 112 -2.19 -28.37 -23.76
N ALA A 113 -3.37 -28.87 -24.15
CA ALA A 113 -4.65 -28.35 -23.66
C ALA A 113 -4.80 -28.55 -22.15
N MET A 114 -4.49 -29.74 -21.63
CA MET A 114 -4.53 -30.04 -20.19
C MET A 114 -3.68 -29.07 -19.39
N PHE A 115 -2.44 -28.81 -19.82
CA PHE A 115 -1.55 -27.87 -19.13
C PHE A 115 -2.17 -26.47 -19.04
N LEU A 116 -2.60 -25.91 -20.17
CA LEU A 116 -3.17 -24.56 -20.20
C LEU A 116 -4.48 -24.43 -19.41
N TRP A 117 -5.29 -25.49 -19.33
CA TRP A 117 -6.51 -25.48 -18.53
C TRP A 117 -6.22 -25.63 -17.04
N CYS A 118 -5.23 -26.45 -16.65
CA CYS A 118 -4.77 -26.51 -15.26
C CYS A 118 -4.25 -25.14 -14.77
N LEU A 119 -3.50 -24.40 -15.60
CA LEU A 119 -3.06 -23.04 -15.24
C LEU A 119 -4.24 -22.08 -14.99
N LYS A 120 -5.29 -22.16 -15.82
CA LYS A 120 -6.50 -21.35 -15.68
C LYS A 120 -7.28 -21.71 -14.41
N LEU A 121 -7.43 -22.99 -14.11
CA LEU A 121 -8.06 -23.46 -12.87
C LEU A 121 -7.25 -23.03 -11.64
N GLY A 122 -5.92 -23.10 -11.70
CA GLY A 122 -5.04 -22.59 -10.65
C GLY A 122 -5.18 -21.08 -10.43
N LEU A 123 -5.28 -20.30 -11.51
CA LEU A 123 -5.48 -18.85 -11.42
C LEU A 123 -6.87 -18.50 -10.88
N LEU A 124 -7.92 -19.21 -11.31
CA LEU A 124 -9.28 -19.05 -10.77
C LEU A 124 -9.34 -19.40 -9.28
N ALA A 125 -8.72 -20.49 -8.86
CA ALA A 125 -8.61 -20.87 -7.45
C ALA A 125 -7.91 -19.78 -6.63
N PHE A 126 -6.85 -19.16 -7.17
CA PHE A 126 -6.20 -18.01 -6.52
C PHE A 126 -7.14 -16.79 -6.40
N TYR A 127 -7.90 -16.46 -7.44
CA TYR A 127 -8.85 -15.32 -7.41
C TYR A 127 -10.06 -15.56 -6.51
N SER A 128 -10.56 -16.80 -6.43
CA SER A 128 -11.70 -17.16 -5.57
C SER A 128 -11.49 -16.73 -4.11
N ARG A 129 -10.25 -16.76 -3.62
CA ARG A 129 -9.87 -16.33 -2.27
C ARG A 129 -10.31 -14.89 -1.94
N PHE A 130 -10.23 -13.99 -2.91
CA PHE A 130 -10.51 -12.57 -2.70
C PHE A 130 -11.96 -12.23 -3.05
N ILE A 131 -12.55 -12.99 -3.98
CA ILE A 131 -13.83 -12.68 -4.58
C ILE A 131 -14.99 -13.36 -3.83
N ASP A 132 -14.77 -14.58 -3.30
CA ASP A 132 -15.79 -15.32 -2.55
C ASP A 132 -16.20 -14.63 -1.23
N VAL A 133 -15.45 -13.61 -0.80
CA VAL A 133 -15.80 -12.72 0.32
C VAL A 133 -17.08 -11.90 0.02
N PHE A 134 -17.36 -11.63 -1.26
CA PHE A 134 -18.56 -10.92 -1.69
C PHE A 134 -19.72 -11.89 -1.95
N ARG A 135 -20.96 -11.49 -1.62
CA ARG A 135 -22.17 -12.31 -1.80
C ARG A 135 -22.39 -12.79 -3.25
N TRP A 136 -21.95 -12.02 -4.23
CA TRP A 136 -22.03 -12.37 -5.65
C TRP A 136 -20.80 -13.14 -6.16
N GLY A 137 -19.73 -13.25 -5.37
CA GLY A 137 -18.45 -13.81 -5.80
C GLY A 137 -18.48 -15.32 -6.02
N LYS A 138 -18.96 -16.07 -5.02
CA LYS A 138 -19.08 -17.54 -5.07
C LYS A 138 -19.83 -18.07 -6.30
N PRO A 139 -21.04 -17.57 -6.65
CA PRO A 139 -21.75 -18.08 -7.83
C PRO A 139 -21.01 -17.76 -9.14
N VAL A 140 -20.30 -16.64 -9.22
CA VAL A 140 -19.52 -16.26 -10.41
C VAL A 140 -18.28 -17.15 -10.56
N THR A 141 -17.57 -17.42 -9.46
CA THR A 141 -16.39 -18.29 -9.48
C THR A 141 -16.76 -19.74 -9.82
N ASP A 142 -17.87 -20.25 -9.28
CA ASP A 142 -18.38 -21.59 -9.58
C ASP A 142 -18.85 -21.71 -11.05
N ALA A 143 -19.56 -20.70 -11.57
CA ALA A 143 -19.97 -20.67 -12.98
C ALA A 143 -18.76 -20.66 -13.94
N LEU A 144 -17.73 -19.87 -13.61
CA LEU A 144 -16.51 -19.81 -14.41
C LEU A 144 -15.71 -21.12 -14.34
N TRP A 145 -15.71 -21.81 -13.20
CA TRP A 145 -15.09 -23.12 -13.07
C TRP A 145 -15.74 -24.15 -14.02
N TRP A 146 -17.08 -24.25 -14.00
CA TRP A 146 -17.80 -25.14 -14.92
C TRP A 146 -17.59 -24.78 -16.39
N PHE A 147 -17.51 -23.49 -16.70
CA PHE A 147 -17.21 -23.02 -18.05
C PHE A 147 -15.80 -23.45 -18.52
N ILE A 148 -14.79 -23.39 -17.65
CA ILE A 148 -13.43 -23.87 -17.96
C ILE A 148 -13.43 -25.38 -18.22
N ILE A 149 -14.16 -26.17 -17.42
CA ILE A 149 -14.27 -27.61 -17.63
C ILE A 149 -15.01 -27.94 -18.95
N ALA A 150 -16.12 -27.26 -19.23
CA ALA A 150 -16.89 -27.48 -20.45
C ALA A 150 -16.07 -27.18 -21.72
N THR A 151 -15.32 -26.09 -21.71
CA THR A 151 -14.43 -25.72 -22.83
C THR A 151 -13.26 -26.70 -23.01
N PHE A 152 -12.72 -27.26 -21.91
CA PHE A 152 -11.72 -28.34 -22.00
C PHE A 152 -12.29 -29.56 -22.71
N ILE A 153 -13.48 -30.01 -22.30
CA ILE A 153 -14.16 -31.17 -22.87
C ILE A 153 -14.44 -30.94 -24.36
N ALA A 154 -14.89 -29.74 -24.74
CA ALA A 154 -15.11 -29.38 -26.13
C ALA A 154 -13.81 -29.48 -26.97
N VAL A 155 -12.72 -28.88 -26.49
CA VAL A 155 -11.41 -28.96 -27.16
C VAL A 155 -10.93 -30.42 -27.24
N PHE A 156 -11.03 -31.18 -26.16
CA PHE A 156 -10.64 -32.59 -26.12
C PHE A 156 -11.40 -33.43 -27.15
N ILE A 157 -12.72 -33.28 -27.22
CA ILE A 157 -13.55 -33.95 -28.22
C ILE A 157 -13.12 -33.55 -29.62
N THR A 158 -12.86 -32.27 -29.89
CA THR A 158 -12.43 -31.81 -31.21
C THR A 158 -11.05 -32.33 -31.60
N ILE A 159 -10.12 -32.55 -30.66
CA ILE A 159 -8.83 -33.22 -30.95
C ILE A 159 -9.07 -34.64 -31.47
N LEU A 160 -9.98 -35.39 -30.84
CA LEU A 160 -10.26 -36.78 -31.21
C LEU A 160 -11.22 -36.92 -32.40
N ALA A 161 -12.05 -35.92 -32.64
CA ALA A 161 -13.06 -35.92 -33.71
C ALA A 161 -12.57 -35.25 -34.99
N GLU A 162 -11.30 -34.84 -35.04
CA GLU A 162 -10.71 -34.13 -36.17
C GLU A 162 -10.92 -34.93 -37.47
N CYS A 163 -10.51 -36.21 -37.49
CA CYS A 163 -10.69 -37.12 -38.63
C CYS A 163 -11.61 -38.31 -38.36
N ARG A 164 -12.34 -38.72 -39.40
CA ARG A 164 -13.20 -39.91 -39.41
C ARG A 164 -12.91 -40.76 -40.67
N PRO A 165 -12.35 -41.97 -40.53
CA PRO A 165 -11.87 -42.63 -39.30
C PRO A 165 -10.62 -41.97 -38.69
N LEU A 166 -10.39 -42.23 -37.39
CA LEU A 166 -9.28 -41.65 -36.60
C LEU A 166 -7.90 -41.96 -37.21
N SER A 167 -7.78 -43.10 -37.89
CA SER A 167 -6.55 -43.57 -38.54
C SER A 167 -6.01 -42.65 -39.62
N LEU A 168 -6.85 -41.77 -40.18
CA LEU A 168 -6.43 -40.78 -41.16
C LEU A 168 -5.54 -39.67 -40.57
N MET A 169 -5.43 -39.53 -39.24
CA MET A 169 -4.55 -38.54 -38.62
C MET A 169 -3.06 -38.90 -38.70
N TRP A 170 -2.73 -40.18 -38.88
CA TRP A 170 -1.34 -40.65 -38.92
C TRP A 170 -0.98 -41.42 -40.21
N ALA A 171 -1.90 -41.50 -41.17
CA ALA A 171 -1.67 -42.16 -42.43
C ALA A 171 -0.58 -41.44 -43.27
N LEU A 172 0.28 -42.23 -43.91
CA LEU A 172 1.26 -41.79 -44.91
C LEU A 172 0.62 -41.83 -46.31
N ASN A 173 1.18 -41.11 -47.27
CA ASN A 173 0.71 -40.96 -48.67
C ASN A 173 -0.46 -39.97 -48.84
N TYR A 174 -0.10 -38.69 -48.87
CA TYR A 174 -1.00 -37.55 -48.80
C TYR A 174 -1.46 -37.08 -50.20
N ASP A 175 -2.73 -37.29 -50.53
CA ASP A 175 -3.40 -36.71 -51.71
C ASP A 175 -4.15 -35.45 -51.27
N ASP A 176 -3.64 -34.26 -51.65
CA ASP A 176 -4.16 -32.93 -51.26
C ASP A 176 -5.66 -32.74 -51.61
N THR A 177 -6.18 -33.55 -52.54
CA THR A 177 -7.58 -33.50 -52.97
C THR A 177 -8.55 -34.32 -52.11
N LYS A 178 -8.08 -35.25 -51.27
CA LYS A 178 -8.95 -36.22 -50.56
C LYS A 178 -9.02 -36.05 -49.04
N VAL A 179 -8.07 -35.36 -48.39
CA VAL A 179 -8.02 -35.32 -46.91
C VAL A 179 -7.68 -33.93 -46.37
N ALA A 180 -8.66 -33.02 -46.37
CA ALA A 180 -8.58 -31.70 -45.71
C ALA A 180 -8.51 -31.76 -44.17
N CYS A 181 -8.63 -32.95 -43.60
CA CYS A 181 -8.78 -33.16 -42.17
C CYS A 181 -7.49 -32.92 -41.35
N ASN A 182 -6.34 -33.38 -41.84
CA ASN A 182 -5.09 -33.38 -41.09
C ASN A 182 -4.49 -31.96 -40.86
N ARG A 183 -5.10 -30.93 -41.46
CA ARG A 183 -4.70 -29.54 -41.25
C ARG A 183 -5.12 -28.99 -39.89
N ALA A 184 -5.93 -29.70 -39.09
CA ALA A 184 -6.28 -29.32 -37.71
C ALA A 184 -6.88 -27.93 -37.51
N VAL A 185 -7.39 -27.30 -38.56
CA VAL A 185 -7.80 -25.89 -38.53
C VAL A 185 -8.99 -25.68 -37.57
N GLY A 186 -9.95 -26.62 -37.56
CA GLY A 186 -11.10 -26.57 -36.65
C GLY A 186 -10.68 -26.68 -35.18
N ASN A 187 -9.77 -27.62 -34.86
CA ASN A 187 -9.21 -27.76 -33.51
C ASN A 187 -8.46 -26.49 -33.08
N LEU A 188 -7.64 -25.94 -33.97
CA LEU A 188 -6.86 -24.73 -33.73
C LEU A 188 -7.75 -23.52 -33.45
N ILE A 189 -8.80 -23.31 -34.26
CA ILE A 189 -9.74 -22.19 -34.07
C ILE A 189 -10.50 -22.35 -32.76
N LEU A 190 -11.04 -23.54 -32.48
CA LEU A 190 -11.80 -23.78 -31.24
C LEU A 190 -10.92 -23.57 -30.01
N MET A 191 -9.71 -24.12 -30.02
CA MET A 191 -8.71 -23.94 -28.98
C MET A 191 -8.42 -22.45 -28.75
N ALA A 192 -8.17 -21.69 -29.82
CA ALA A 192 -7.88 -20.26 -29.74
C ALA A 192 -9.05 -19.45 -29.17
N VAL A 193 -10.27 -19.69 -29.66
CA VAL A 193 -11.49 -19.01 -29.22
C VAL A 193 -11.77 -19.29 -27.74
N CYS A 194 -11.77 -20.56 -27.33
CA CYS A 194 -11.98 -20.92 -25.93
C CYS A 194 -10.92 -20.28 -25.03
N ASN A 195 -9.66 -20.30 -25.44
CA ASN A 195 -8.56 -19.70 -24.69
C ASN A 195 -8.73 -18.17 -24.53
N ILE A 196 -9.08 -17.46 -25.60
CA ILE A 196 -9.34 -16.01 -25.56
C ILE A 196 -10.50 -15.69 -24.61
N ILE A 197 -11.64 -16.40 -24.75
CA ILE A 197 -12.83 -16.14 -23.93
C ILE A 197 -12.52 -16.35 -22.44
N ILE A 198 -11.85 -17.44 -22.08
CA ILE A 198 -11.50 -17.71 -20.67
C ILE A 198 -10.53 -16.67 -20.14
N ASN A 199 -9.51 -16.28 -20.92
CA ASN A 199 -8.55 -15.29 -20.48
C ASN A 199 -9.22 -13.91 -20.25
N ILE A 200 -10.14 -13.49 -21.14
CA ILE A 200 -10.93 -12.27 -20.95
C ILE A 200 -11.79 -12.38 -19.67
N ALA A 201 -12.46 -13.51 -19.45
CA ALA A 201 -13.27 -13.72 -18.26
C ALA A 201 -12.44 -13.61 -16.98
N LEU A 202 -11.25 -14.23 -16.94
CA LEU A 202 -10.33 -14.16 -15.80
C LEU A 202 -9.73 -12.77 -15.57
N ILE A 203 -9.54 -11.97 -16.64
CA ILE A 203 -9.11 -10.57 -16.54
C ILE A 203 -10.22 -9.70 -15.95
N ILE A 204 -11.47 -9.89 -16.38
CA ILE A 204 -12.62 -9.07 -15.94
C ILE A 204 -12.98 -9.36 -14.48
N LEU A 205 -12.90 -10.64 -14.06
CA LEU A 205 -13.32 -11.15 -12.76
C LEU A 205 -12.90 -10.28 -11.53
N PRO A 206 -11.66 -9.78 -11.41
CA PRO A 206 -11.22 -8.97 -10.26
C PRO A 206 -11.53 -7.46 -10.34
N PHE A 207 -11.97 -6.91 -11.49
CA PHE A 207 -12.23 -5.46 -11.63
C PHE A 207 -13.38 -4.92 -10.76
N PRO A 208 -14.52 -5.63 -10.59
CA PRO A 208 -15.59 -5.15 -9.71
C PRO A 208 -15.12 -4.99 -8.26
N MET A 209 -14.26 -5.88 -7.75
CA MET A 209 -13.63 -5.76 -6.43
C MET A 209 -12.78 -4.47 -6.32
N LEU A 210 -11.96 -4.20 -7.35
CA LEU A 210 -11.10 -3.00 -7.41
C LEU A 210 -11.87 -1.68 -7.36
N ARG A 211 -13.16 -1.68 -7.69
CA ARG A 211 -14.01 -0.48 -7.66
C ARG A 211 -14.57 -0.18 -6.27
N HIS A 212 -14.72 -1.21 -5.43
CA HIS A 212 -15.25 -1.08 -4.07
C HIS A 212 -14.15 -0.97 -3.00
N LEU A 213 -12.92 -1.35 -3.31
CA LEU A 213 -11.78 -1.22 -2.41
C LEU A 213 -11.11 0.17 -2.59
N ARG A 214 -11.10 0.99 -1.52
CA ARG A 214 -10.32 2.24 -1.46
C ARG A 214 -8.83 1.93 -1.29
N LEU A 215 -8.25 1.28 -2.30
CA LEU A 215 -6.81 0.99 -2.36
C LEU A 215 -6.04 2.24 -2.75
N ASP A 216 -4.87 2.41 -2.15
CA ASP A 216 -3.92 3.45 -2.52
C ASP A 216 -3.55 3.30 -4.01
N ILE A 217 -3.30 4.41 -4.71
CA ILE A 217 -3.13 4.41 -6.17
C ILE A 217 -1.98 3.48 -6.58
N LYS A 218 -0.95 3.32 -5.73
CA LYS A 218 0.16 2.39 -5.95
C LYS A 218 -0.27 0.92 -5.95
N GLU A 219 -1.13 0.52 -5.01
CA GLU A 219 -1.62 -0.86 -4.94
C GLU A 219 -2.61 -1.13 -6.08
N LYS A 220 -3.39 -0.11 -6.46
CA LYS A 220 -4.24 -0.14 -7.65
C LYS A 220 -3.43 -0.23 -8.95
N LEU A 221 -2.29 0.44 -9.03
CA LEU A 221 -1.38 0.36 -10.18
C LEU A 221 -0.64 -0.98 -10.22
N GLN A 222 -0.22 -1.52 -9.07
CA GLN A 222 0.45 -2.82 -8.97
C GLN A 222 -0.50 -3.97 -9.33
N LEU A 223 -1.75 -3.90 -8.86
CA LEU A 223 -2.79 -4.86 -9.23
C LEU A 223 -3.20 -4.68 -10.70
N GLY A 224 -3.27 -3.43 -11.19
CA GLY A 224 -3.46 -3.11 -12.60
C GLY A 224 -2.34 -3.63 -13.51
N PHE A 225 -1.08 -3.55 -13.07
CA PHE A 225 0.07 -4.10 -13.80
C PHE A 225 -0.02 -5.63 -13.89
N LEU A 226 -0.38 -6.30 -12.79
CA LEU A 226 -0.61 -7.76 -12.79
C LEU A 226 -1.71 -8.18 -13.77
N PHE A 227 -2.76 -7.37 -13.95
CA PHE A 227 -3.83 -7.59 -14.93
C PHE A 227 -3.44 -7.23 -16.37
N SER A 228 -2.60 -6.21 -16.57
CA SER A 228 -2.08 -5.84 -17.89
C SER A 228 -1.23 -6.95 -18.53
N VAL A 229 -0.51 -7.71 -17.71
CA VAL A 229 0.28 -8.86 -18.17
C VAL A 229 -0.62 -9.96 -18.76
N GLY A 230 -1.80 -10.20 -18.18
CA GLY A 230 -2.81 -11.09 -18.76
C GLY A 230 -3.41 -10.56 -20.07
N ALA A 231 -3.65 -9.25 -20.16
CA ALA A 231 -4.18 -8.61 -21.37
C ALA A 231 -3.20 -8.66 -22.56
N VAL A 232 -1.89 -8.56 -22.29
CA VAL A 232 -0.84 -8.71 -23.30
C VAL A 232 -0.83 -10.13 -23.88
N LEU A 233 -1.06 -11.16 -23.06
CA LEU A 233 -1.17 -12.53 -23.58
C LEU A 233 -2.36 -12.72 -24.52
N VAL A 234 -3.52 -12.13 -24.17
CA VAL A 234 -4.71 -12.16 -25.04
C VAL A 234 -4.41 -11.46 -26.37
N ALA A 235 -3.75 -10.31 -26.34
CA ALA A 235 -3.36 -9.59 -27.55
C ALA A 235 -2.39 -10.41 -28.42
N ILE A 236 -1.37 -11.06 -27.82
CA ILE A 236 -0.45 -11.95 -28.53
C ILE A 236 -1.19 -13.13 -29.15
N THR A 237 -2.13 -13.76 -28.43
CA THR A 237 -2.95 -14.86 -28.96
C THR A 237 -3.81 -14.40 -30.14
N ILE A 238 -4.40 -13.21 -30.09
CA ILE A 238 -5.21 -12.65 -31.18
C ILE A 238 -4.34 -12.33 -32.41
N LEU A 239 -3.21 -11.65 -32.21
CA LEU A 239 -2.28 -11.28 -33.28
C LEU A 239 -1.64 -12.49 -33.98
N ARG A 240 -1.57 -13.62 -33.27
CA ARG A 240 -1.07 -14.90 -33.78
C ARG A 240 -2.06 -15.60 -34.72
N ILE A 241 -3.36 -15.41 -34.56
CA ILE A 241 -4.39 -16.12 -35.35
C ILE A 241 -4.19 -15.93 -36.88
N PRO A 242 -4.01 -14.70 -37.41
CA PRO A 242 -3.79 -14.49 -38.84
C PRO A 242 -2.49 -15.11 -39.34
N LEU A 243 -1.42 -15.06 -38.54
CA LEU A 243 -0.11 -15.64 -38.88
C LEU A 243 -0.17 -17.16 -38.98
N ILE A 244 -0.89 -17.83 -38.07
CA ILE A 244 -1.08 -19.29 -38.16
C ILE A 244 -1.98 -19.68 -39.32
N LEU A 245 -3.02 -18.88 -39.63
CA LEU A 245 -3.91 -19.19 -40.75
C LEU A 245 -3.20 -19.02 -42.10
N ASN A 246 -2.26 -18.08 -42.20
CA ASN A 246 -1.51 -17.80 -43.43
C ASN A 246 -0.36 -18.81 -43.69
N GLU A 247 0.35 -19.27 -42.64
CA GLU A 247 1.38 -20.32 -42.74
C GLU A 247 0.88 -21.71 -42.27
N SER A 248 -0.42 -21.96 -42.46
CA SER A 248 -1.19 -23.03 -41.81
C SER A 248 -0.75 -24.48 -42.06
N VAL A 249 0.40 -24.74 -42.69
CA VAL A 249 0.84 -26.09 -43.10
C VAL A 249 2.03 -26.63 -42.30
N SER A 250 2.89 -25.79 -41.69
CA SER A 250 4.08 -26.30 -40.99
C SER A 250 3.83 -26.68 -39.52
N GLN A 251 3.96 -27.97 -39.20
CA GLN A 251 3.88 -28.49 -37.82
C GLN A 251 4.95 -27.87 -36.89
N ARG A 252 6.10 -27.51 -37.44
CA ARG A 252 7.21 -26.89 -36.71
C ARG A 252 6.80 -25.54 -36.11
N SER A 253 6.21 -24.67 -36.92
CA SER A 253 5.70 -23.36 -36.48
C SER A 253 4.65 -23.52 -35.37
N ARG A 254 3.72 -24.49 -35.51
CA ARG A 254 2.69 -24.75 -34.49
C ARG A 254 3.28 -25.14 -33.15
N SER A 255 4.28 -26.04 -33.14
CA SER A 255 4.93 -26.47 -31.91
C SER A 255 5.74 -25.35 -31.25
N MET A 256 6.48 -24.56 -32.05
CA MET A 256 7.23 -23.39 -31.58
C MET A 256 6.30 -22.41 -30.85
N TRP A 257 5.20 -22.04 -31.49
CA TRP A 257 4.26 -21.11 -30.90
C TRP A 257 3.53 -21.68 -29.67
N ALA A 258 3.23 -22.98 -29.65
CA ALA A 258 2.68 -23.64 -28.46
C ALA A 258 3.66 -23.58 -27.27
N SER A 259 4.96 -23.78 -27.52
CA SER A 259 6.00 -23.68 -26.49
C SER A 259 6.16 -22.25 -25.94
N ILE A 260 6.06 -21.23 -26.80
CA ILE A 260 6.02 -19.81 -26.38
C ILE A 260 4.79 -19.53 -25.51
N GLU A 261 3.62 -19.99 -25.94
CA GLU A 261 2.37 -19.79 -25.20
C GLU A 261 2.39 -20.47 -23.82
N ILE A 262 2.90 -21.70 -23.74
CA ILE A 262 3.13 -22.43 -22.48
C ILE A 262 4.00 -21.61 -21.54
N LEU A 263 5.14 -21.13 -22.03
CA LEU A 263 6.09 -20.36 -21.23
C LEU A 263 5.46 -19.08 -20.69
N CYS A 264 4.83 -18.32 -21.57
CA CYS A 264 4.13 -17.09 -21.22
C CYS A 264 3.01 -17.33 -20.20
N ALA A 265 2.11 -18.29 -20.45
CA ALA A 265 1.01 -18.61 -19.55
C ALA A 265 1.52 -19.09 -18.17
N CYS A 266 2.59 -19.88 -18.14
CA CYS A 266 3.21 -20.35 -16.91
C CYS A 266 3.78 -19.19 -16.08
N ILE A 267 4.50 -18.25 -16.72
CA ILE A 267 5.01 -17.05 -16.05
C ILE A 267 3.87 -16.23 -15.45
N VAL A 268 2.83 -15.94 -16.24
CA VAL A 268 1.70 -15.11 -15.79
C VAL A 268 0.95 -15.75 -14.63
N SER A 269 0.68 -17.05 -14.71
CA SER A 269 -0.03 -17.76 -13.64
C SER A 269 0.78 -17.87 -12.33
N ASN A 270 2.11 -17.83 -12.39
CA ASN A 270 2.99 -17.87 -11.21
C ASN A 270 3.41 -16.48 -10.72
N THR A 271 3.21 -15.43 -11.51
CA THR A 271 3.58 -14.04 -11.16
C THR A 271 2.94 -13.57 -9.84
N PRO A 272 1.63 -13.80 -9.55
CA PRO A 272 1.04 -13.39 -8.27
C PRO A 272 1.73 -14.03 -7.05
N PHE A 273 2.17 -15.29 -7.18
CA PHE A 273 2.87 -16.01 -6.12
C PHE A 273 4.28 -15.45 -5.90
N PHE A 274 5.08 -15.33 -6.96
CA PHE A 274 6.46 -14.81 -6.83
C PHE A 274 6.48 -13.34 -6.44
N TYR A 275 5.51 -12.54 -6.88
CA TYR A 275 5.36 -11.16 -6.42
C TYR A 275 5.10 -11.08 -4.91
N ALA A 276 4.18 -11.90 -4.40
CA ALA A 276 3.93 -11.99 -2.96
C ALA A 276 5.18 -12.47 -2.20
N LEU A 277 5.91 -13.43 -2.76
CA LEU A 277 7.15 -13.96 -2.20
C LEU A 277 8.25 -12.89 -2.10
N VAL A 278 8.51 -12.14 -3.18
CA VAL A 278 9.52 -11.08 -3.19
C VAL A 278 9.17 -9.99 -2.18
N LYS A 279 7.87 -9.67 -2.01
CA LYS A 279 7.40 -8.75 -0.97
C LYS A 279 7.68 -9.29 0.44
N ASP A 280 7.45 -10.57 0.68
CA ASP A 280 7.75 -11.24 1.95
C ASP A 280 9.26 -11.37 2.22
N MET A 281 10.08 -11.66 1.20
CA MET A 281 11.54 -11.74 1.34
C MET A 281 12.17 -10.37 1.58
N LYS A 282 11.66 -9.30 0.95
CA LYS A 282 12.11 -7.94 1.24
C LYS A 282 11.82 -7.56 2.69
N ARG A 283 10.63 -7.91 3.19
CA ARG A 283 10.30 -7.77 4.62
C ARG A 283 11.31 -8.52 5.50
N GLN A 284 11.64 -9.78 5.19
CA GLN A 284 12.61 -10.57 5.95
C GLN A 284 14.08 -10.13 5.82
N HIS A 285 14.46 -9.51 4.70
CA HIS A 285 15.82 -9.00 4.50
C HIS A 285 16.04 -7.68 5.25
N ASP A 286 15.01 -6.83 5.30
CA ASP A 286 15.00 -5.62 6.12
C ASP A 286 14.98 -5.96 7.63
N ASP A 287 14.54 -7.17 8.02
CA ASP A 287 14.57 -7.70 9.39
C ASP A 287 15.91 -8.35 9.80
N ARG A 288 16.95 -8.39 8.94
CA ARG A 288 18.26 -8.95 9.33
C ARG A 288 19.09 -7.91 10.10
N PRO A 289 19.45 -8.14 11.38
CA PRO A 289 20.27 -7.21 12.14
C PRO A 289 21.69 -7.15 11.55
N GLU A 290 22.19 -5.94 11.30
CA GLU A 290 23.61 -5.68 11.04
C GLU A 290 24.43 -6.21 12.23
N ARG A 291 25.28 -7.20 11.98
CA ARG A 291 26.26 -7.70 12.95
C ARG A 291 27.36 -6.66 13.12
N SER A 292 27.34 -5.92 14.23
CA SER A 292 28.54 -5.29 14.78
C SER A 292 29.37 -6.31 15.59
N PRO A 293 30.69 -6.09 15.73
CA PRO A 293 31.65 -7.13 16.10
C PRO A 293 31.53 -7.56 17.56
N SER A 294 31.80 -8.84 17.76
CA SER A 294 32.03 -9.52 19.04
C SER A 294 32.89 -8.71 20.02
N ASN A 295 32.40 -8.54 21.25
CA ASN A 295 33.21 -8.72 22.46
C ASN A 295 32.36 -8.88 23.74
N ALA A 296 32.89 -9.72 24.63
CA ALA A 296 32.54 -9.94 26.04
C ALA A 296 31.31 -10.83 26.34
N THR A 297 31.59 -12.13 26.34
CA THR A 297 31.05 -13.15 27.25
C THR A 297 30.78 -12.62 28.66
N ASN A 298 29.57 -12.85 29.18
CA ASN A 298 29.36 -13.25 30.56
C ASN A 298 28.21 -14.27 30.65
N PRO A 299 28.34 -15.34 31.46
CA PRO A 299 27.40 -16.44 31.52
C PRO A 299 26.35 -16.21 32.62
N GLY A 300 25.12 -16.60 32.34
CA GLY A 300 24.07 -16.71 33.34
C GLY A 300 22.81 -15.97 32.93
N ASP A 301 21.93 -16.64 32.19
CA ASP A 301 20.50 -16.52 32.46
C ASP A 301 19.86 -17.89 32.28
N PHE A 302 19.31 -18.33 33.40
CA PHE A 302 18.64 -19.59 33.64
C PHE A 302 17.17 -19.39 33.26
N ASP A 303 16.58 -20.38 32.59
CA ASP A 303 15.18 -20.38 32.16
C ASP A 303 14.21 -20.00 33.30
N PHE A 304 13.47 -18.89 33.12
CA PHE A 304 12.32 -18.54 33.96
C PHE A 304 11.07 -18.36 33.08
N TYR A 305 10.60 -19.48 32.53
CA TYR A 305 9.24 -19.63 32.01
C TYR A 305 8.55 -20.75 32.79
N ASP A 306 8.31 -20.53 34.08
CA ASP A 306 7.43 -21.40 34.88
C ASP A 306 7.06 -20.71 36.20
N LEU A 307 6.27 -19.62 36.15
CA LEU A 307 5.52 -19.13 37.32
C LEU A 307 4.43 -18.12 36.94
N HIS A 308 3.37 -18.54 36.22
CA HIS A 308 2.16 -17.69 36.11
C HIS A 308 0.82 -18.45 36.02
N THR A 309 0.78 -19.73 36.38
CA THR A 309 -0.43 -20.57 36.31
C THR A 309 -0.92 -21.14 37.65
N SER A 310 -0.49 -20.60 38.79
CA SER A 310 -0.85 -21.15 40.12
C SER A 310 -1.78 -20.29 40.98
N TRP A 311 -2.24 -19.11 40.52
CA TRP A 311 -3.10 -18.23 41.34
C TRP A 311 -4.60 -18.22 40.95
N LEU A 312 -4.98 -18.86 39.83
CA LEU A 312 -6.39 -18.96 39.40
C LEU A 312 -7.12 -20.21 39.92
N ALA A 313 -6.48 -21.05 40.73
CA ALA A 313 -7.03 -22.32 41.21
C ALA A 313 -7.41 -22.34 42.70
N SER A 314 -7.42 -21.18 43.38
CA SER A 314 -7.53 -21.11 44.85
C SER A 314 -8.53 -20.08 45.37
N LEU A 315 -9.60 -19.80 44.62
CA LEU A 315 -10.76 -19.11 45.19
C LEU A 315 -11.85 -20.11 45.60
N PRO A 316 -12.32 -20.08 46.86
CA PRO A 316 -13.35 -20.99 47.35
C PRO A 316 -14.76 -20.57 46.87
N ASP A 317 -15.55 -21.57 46.47
CA ASP A 317 -16.98 -21.49 46.22
C ASP A 317 -17.74 -21.56 47.57
N GLU A 318 -18.47 -20.51 47.97
CA GLU A 318 -19.64 -20.68 48.87
C GLU A 318 -20.60 -19.46 48.95
N TYR A 319 -21.78 -19.61 48.30
CA TYR A 319 -23.20 -19.29 48.68
C TYR A 319 -23.65 -17.84 49.08
N PRO A 320 -24.97 -17.45 49.04
CA PRO A 320 -26.21 -18.27 49.12
C PRO A 320 -27.38 -17.91 48.13
N PRO A 321 -28.56 -18.59 48.20
CA PRO A 321 -29.52 -18.72 47.10
C PRO A 321 -30.84 -17.91 47.18
N SER A 322 -31.42 -17.66 45.99
CA SER A 322 -32.85 -17.55 45.60
C SER A 322 -33.91 -16.89 46.51
N GLU A 323 -34.45 -15.73 46.08
CA GLU A 323 -35.89 -15.39 46.05
C GLU A 323 -36.18 -14.57 44.76
N ALA A 324 -36.89 -15.08 43.75
CA ALA A 324 -38.34 -15.24 43.64
C ALA A 324 -39.13 -13.91 43.53
N LEU A 325 -39.21 -13.34 42.32
CA LEU A 325 -40.42 -12.68 41.83
C LEU A 325 -40.71 -13.10 40.38
N SER A 326 -41.39 -14.25 40.25
CA SER A 326 -42.20 -14.60 39.09
C SER A 326 -43.42 -13.66 39.03
N ASN A 327 -43.91 -13.17 37.89
CA ASN A 327 -44.85 -13.87 37.00
C ASN A 327 -45.39 -12.84 35.99
N THR A 328 -45.25 -13.00 34.66
CA THR A 328 -46.26 -13.52 33.69
C THR A 328 -46.08 -12.79 32.33
N PRO A 329 -46.77 -13.16 31.22
CA PRO A 329 -46.33 -14.17 30.27
C PRO A 329 -46.12 -13.62 28.84
N LYS A 330 -45.52 -14.44 27.98
CA LYS A 330 -45.41 -14.21 26.53
C LYS A 330 -46.79 -13.94 25.90
N ARG A 331 -46.93 -12.85 25.14
CA ARG A 331 -47.93 -12.77 24.05
C ARG A 331 -47.43 -11.89 22.90
N LYS A 332 -47.42 -12.49 21.70
CA LYS A 332 -47.33 -11.81 20.40
C LYS A 332 -48.49 -10.82 20.26
N ALA A 333 -48.22 -9.60 19.81
CA ALA A 333 -49.21 -8.72 19.19
C ALA A 333 -48.52 -7.84 18.15
N ALA A 334 -49.22 -7.69 17.02
CA ALA A 334 -48.80 -7.01 15.81
C ALA A 334 -49.19 -5.53 15.80
N LEU A 335 -48.38 -4.72 15.09
CA LEU A 335 -48.66 -3.41 14.45
C LEU A 335 -49.11 -2.24 15.38
N PRO A 336 -48.98 -0.94 14.99
CA PRO A 336 -49.18 -0.41 13.63
C PRO A 336 -48.24 0.71 13.14
N SER A 337 -48.16 0.83 11.81
CA SER A 337 -47.76 2.05 11.08
C SER A 337 -48.83 3.14 11.24
N PRO A 338 -48.45 4.43 11.22
CA PRO A 338 -49.27 5.41 10.48
C PRO A 338 -48.45 6.60 9.91
N PRO A 339 -49.04 7.52 9.13
CA PRO A 339 -50.00 7.29 8.05
C PRO A 339 -49.61 8.04 6.75
N THR A 340 -50.03 7.48 5.62
CA THR A 340 -50.24 8.22 4.37
C THR A 340 -51.67 8.76 4.32
N SER A 341 -51.84 9.97 3.81
CA SER A 341 -53.11 10.47 3.28
C SER A 341 -52.91 11.05 1.88
N ASP A 342 -53.42 10.30 0.91
CA ASP A 342 -53.99 10.63 -0.41
C ASP A 342 -54.71 12.00 -0.48
N SER A 343 -54.97 12.68 -1.62
CA SER A 343 -54.95 12.35 -3.06
C SER A 343 -55.29 13.60 -3.90
N MET A 344 -55.09 13.47 -5.24
CA MET A 344 -55.59 14.26 -6.39
C MET A 344 -54.79 15.52 -6.77
N GLU A 345 -54.48 15.83 -8.04
CA GLU A 345 -54.73 15.28 -9.38
C GLU A 345 -53.74 16.01 -10.34
N GLY A 346 -53.38 15.45 -11.50
CA GLY A 346 -52.72 16.25 -12.56
C GLY A 346 -51.79 15.52 -13.53
N THR A 347 -52.32 15.26 -14.72
CA THR A 347 -51.76 14.65 -15.93
C THR A 347 -50.53 15.36 -16.59
N THR A 348 -49.72 14.54 -17.28
CA THR A 348 -48.54 14.68 -18.21
C THR A 348 -48.49 15.87 -19.23
N PRO A 349 -47.46 16.09 -20.13
CA PRO A 349 -46.17 15.39 -20.43
C PRO A 349 -44.89 16.28 -20.75
N LYS A 350 -43.79 15.56 -21.05
CA LYS A 350 -42.44 15.88 -21.63
C LYS A 350 -42.31 17.04 -22.64
N ARG A 351 -41.15 17.74 -22.63
CA ARG A 351 -40.66 18.61 -23.74
C ARG A 351 -39.29 18.16 -24.30
N ARG A 352 -39.30 17.91 -25.61
CA ARG A 352 -38.21 17.59 -26.55
C ARG A 352 -37.60 18.91 -27.07
N ARG A 353 -36.27 19.02 -27.24
CA ARG A 353 -35.65 20.13 -28.02
C ARG A 353 -35.43 19.69 -29.47
N LEU A 354 -35.80 20.58 -30.38
CA LEU A 354 -35.82 20.43 -31.84
C LEU A 354 -34.44 20.66 -32.47
N ILE A 355 -34.26 20.01 -33.62
CA ILE A 355 -33.20 20.20 -34.62
C ILE A 355 -33.61 21.37 -35.51
N ASP A 356 -32.68 22.27 -35.80
CA ASP A 356 -32.85 23.39 -36.73
C ASP A 356 -32.43 22.96 -38.16
N PRO A 357 -33.32 22.98 -39.16
CA PRO A 357 -33.03 22.67 -40.55
C PRO A 357 -32.98 23.96 -41.37
N ASP A 358 -31.81 24.58 -41.54
CA ASP A 358 -31.46 25.38 -42.73
C ASP A 358 -30.06 26.03 -42.62
N ARG A 359 -29.00 25.25 -42.89
CA ARG A 359 -27.78 25.82 -43.51
C ARG A 359 -27.16 24.84 -44.52
N THR A 360 -27.14 25.32 -45.76
CA THR A 360 -26.75 24.72 -47.04
C THR A 360 -25.28 24.25 -47.15
N PRO A 361 -24.96 23.36 -48.11
CA PRO A 361 -23.71 22.59 -48.17
C PRO A 361 -22.62 23.25 -49.04
N ARG A 362 -21.33 23.02 -48.71
CA ARG A 362 -20.23 23.24 -49.67
C ARG A 362 -19.10 22.22 -49.50
N ALA A 363 -18.55 21.84 -50.66
CA ALA A 363 -17.67 20.72 -50.91
C ALA A 363 -16.19 20.95 -50.54
N ALA A 364 -15.47 19.83 -50.58
CA ALA A 364 -14.05 19.59 -50.38
C ALA A 364 -13.10 20.66 -50.96
N ASN A 365 -12.00 20.90 -50.25
CA ASN A 365 -10.73 21.33 -50.85
C ASN A 365 -9.54 20.76 -50.11
N LEU A 366 -8.61 20.24 -50.91
CA LEU A 366 -7.31 19.65 -50.60
C LEU A 366 -6.38 20.61 -49.84
N PRO A 367 -5.40 20.09 -49.08
CA PRO A 367 -4.31 20.92 -48.55
C PRO A 367 -3.28 21.28 -49.66
N PRO A 368 -2.69 22.49 -49.62
CA PRO A 368 -1.64 22.90 -50.56
C PRO A 368 -0.28 22.25 -50.23
N PRO A 369 0.68 22.24 -51.19
CA PRO A 369 1.92 21.50 -51.08
C PRO A 369 3.02 22.25 -50.30
N SER A 370 3.87 21.43 -49.69
CA SER A 370 5.26 21.65 -49.25
C SER A 370 5.91 23.03 -49.45
N SER A 371 6.40 23.60 -48.36
CA SER A 371 7.67 24.35 -48.35
C SER A 371 8.57 23.82 -47.23
N THR A 372 9.70 23.29 -47.66
CA THR A 372 10.80 22.71 -46.90
C THR A 372 11.38 23.73 -45.92
N GLY A 373 11.48 23.34 -44.65
CA GLY A 373 12.15 24.11 -43.60
C GLY A 373 12.61 23.18 -42.51
N SER A 374 13.80 22.59 -42.68
CA SER A 374 14.45 21.72 -41.72
C SER A 374 14.60 22.43 -40.37
N SER A 375 13.89 21.95 -39.35
CA SER A 375 14.25 22.19 -37.95
C SER A 375 13.89 20.95 -37.14
N ALA A 376 14.90 20.41 -36.46
CA ALA A 376 14.78 19.24 -35.62
C ALA A 376 13.77 19.50 -34.50
N SER A 377 12.62 18.85 -34.56
CA SER A 377 11.66 18.83 -33.45
C SER A 377 11.96 17.63 -32.58
N TRP A 378 12.51 17.93 -31.40
CA TRP A 378 12.54 17.03 -30.27
C TRP A 378 11.09 16.73 -29.88
N SER A 379 10.65 15.48 -30.08
CA SER A 379 9.36 15.03 -29.61
C SER A 379 9.41 14.89 -28.08
N GLU A 380 8.69 15.78 -27.38
CA GLU A 380 8.40 15.69 -25.96
C GLU A 380 7.83 14.32 -25.61
N SER A 381 8.55 13.62 -24.73
CA SER A 381 8.08 12.42 -24.07
C SER A 381 7.13 12.84 -22.96
N GLY A 382 5.88 12.38 -23.02
CA GLY A 382 4.88 12.62 -21.98
C GLY A 382 5.32 12.05 -20.64
N GLU A 383 5.76 12.92 -19.73
CA GLU A 383 6.12 12.59 -18.35
C GLU A 383 4.89 12.21 -17.52
N GLY A 384 4.54 10.93 -17.52
CA GLY A 384 3.54 10.36 -16.61
C GLY A 384 4.08 10.21 -15.18
N SER A 385 3.70 11.15 -14.32
CA SER A 385 3.99 11.29 -12.87
C SER A 385 4.35 9.99 -12.10
N ARG A 386 5.65 9.73 -12.01
CA ARG A 386 6.27 8.83 -11.03
C ARG A 386 6.23 9.51 -9.66
N SER A 387 5.52 8.98 -8.66
CA SER A 387 5.72 9.46 -7.28
C SER A 387 7.14 9.05 -6.85
N SER A 388 8.06 10.02 -6.75
CA SER A 388 9.43 9.80 -6.27
C SER A 388 9.40 9.18 -4.86
N SER A 389 10.38 8.33 -4.53
CA SER A 389 10.62 7.88 -3.15
C SER A 389 10.83 9.08 -2.23
N PRO A 390 10.59 8.97 -0.90
CA PRO A 390 10.82 10.07 0.04
C PRO A 390 12.22 10.69 -0.12
N LYS A 391 13.25 9.86 -0.20
CA LYS A 391 14.63 10.28 -0.50
C LYS A 391 14.73 11.11 -1.80
N LYS A 392 14.08 10.67 -2.88
CA LYS A 392 14.07 11.40 -4.16
C LYS A 392 13.24 12.68 -4.11
N GLN A 393 12.19 12.76 -3.28
CA GLN A 393 11.45 13.99 -3.03
C GLN A 393 12.31 14.97 -2.23
N MET A 394 12.95 14.52 -1.16
CA MET A 394 13.89 15.33 -0.36
C MET A 394 15.03 15.89 -1.21
N LEU A 395 15.60 15.09 -2.13
CA LEU A 395 16.64 15.57 -3.05
C LEU A 395 16.14 16.70 -3.97
N ARG A 396 14.91 16.61 -4.48
CA ARG A 396 14.30 17.68 -5.29
C ARG A 396 14.05 18.93 -4.47
N LEU A 397 13.47 18.76 -3.28
CA LEU A 397 13.19 19.84 -2.35
C LEU A 397 14.46 20.55 -1.88
N ARG A 398 15.60 19.84 -1.81
CA ARG A 398 16.87 20.46 -1.47
C ARG A 398 17.38 21.42 -2.55
N LEU A 399 16.99 21.24 -3.80
CA LEU A 399 17.39 22.09 -4.93
C LEU A 399 16.47 23.31 -5.10
N GLU A 400 15.29 23.31 -4.47
CA GLU A 400 14.36 24.44 -4.51
C GLU A 400 14.80 25.56 -3.56
N GLU A 401 14.70 26.81 -4.02
CA GLU A 401 14.99 28.01 -3.21
C GLU A 401 14.09 28.09 -1.96
N ARG A 402 12.78 27.85 -2.14
CA ARG A 402 11.78 27.75 -1.05
C ARG A 402 11.46 26.32 -0.65
N GLY A 403 12.46 25.46 -0.80
CA GLY A 403 12.34 24.04 -0.56
C GLY A 403 12.49 23.62 0.90
N LEU A 404 12.76 22.33 1.07
CA LEU A 404 12.97 21.68 2.35
C LEU A 404 14.32 20.98 2.36
N GLU A 405 15.07 21.16 3.44
CA GLU A 405 16.28 20.41 3.74
C GLU A 405 16.16 19.73 5.09
N CYS A 406 16.56 18.46 5.18
CA CYS A 406 16.63 17.75 6.45
C CYS A 406 18.09 17.62 6.87
N ARG A 407 18.40 18.02 8.10
CA ARG A 407 19.75 17.94 8.69
C ARG A 407 19.68 17.18 10.00
N GLN A 408 20.70 16.36 10.24
CA GLN A 408 20.84 15.68 11.53
C GLN A 408 21.12 16.72 12.61
N LEU A 409 20.43 16.60 13.74
CA LEU A 409 20.68 17.45 14.89
C LEU A 409 22.00 17.03 15.56
N ASN A 410 23.03 17.85 15.44
CA ASN A 410 24.21 17.80 16.31
C ASN A 410 24.12 18.99 17.28
N VAL A 411 24.22 18.69 18.59
CA VAL A 411 24.10 19.66 19.69
C VAL A 411 25.08 20.81 19.52
N ASP A 412 26.30 20.53 19.05
CA ASP A 412 27.35 21.54 18.84
C ASP A 412 27.06 22.49 17.66
N THR A 413 26.13 22.10 16.78
CA THR A 413 25.79 22.83 15.55
C THR A 413 24.35 23.33 15.54
N ALA A 414 23.62 23.15 16.64
CA ALA A 414 22.24 23.55 16.73
C ALA A 414 22.11 25.10 16.70
N PRO A 415 21.04 25.64 16.10
CA PRO A 415 20.80 27.08 16.12
C PRO A 415 20.75 27.63 17.55
N PRO A 416 21.41 28.77 17.85
CA PRO A 416 21.47 29.32 19.22
C PRO A 416 20.08 29.59 19.84
N VAL A 417 19.09 29.89 19.00
CA VAL A 417 17.72 30.20 19.43
C VAL A 417 17.01 29.03 20.12
N ILE A 418 17.47 27.79 19.91
CA ILE A 418 16.85 26.59 20.48
C ILE A 418 17.70 25.91 21.56
N SER A 419 18.94 26.37 21.80
CA SER A 419 19.89 25.70 22.70
C SER A 419 19.31 25.41 24.08
N SER A 420 18.67 26.39 24.73
CA SER A 420 18.05 26.20 26.05
C SER A 420 16.97 25.10 26.05
N LEU A 421 16.11 25.06 25.02
CA LEU A 421 15.09 24.01 24.94
C LEU A 421 15.71 22.65 24.62
N LEU A 422 16.75 22.60 23.79
CA LEU A 422 17.46 21.36 23.48
C LEU A 422 18.16 20.76 24.70
N ASP A 423 18.76 21.60 25.53
CA ASP A 423 19.37 21.18 26.80
C ASP A 423 18.32 20.57 27.73
N THR A 424 17.18 21.25 27.91
CA THR A 424 16.05 20.71 28.69
C THR A 424 15.53 19.39 28.12
N ILE A 425 15.34 19.29 26.80
CA ILE A 425 14.89 18.05 26.14
C ILE A 425 15.91 16.91 26.30
N GLN A 426 17.21 17.23 26.35
CA GLN A 426 18.29 16.28 26.60
C GLN A 426 18.31 15.79 28.07
N GLU A 427 18.09 16.70 29.03
CA GLU A 427 17.94 16.36 30.45
C GLU A 427 16.72 15.46 30.67
N ILE A 428 15.59 15.79 30.02
CA ILE A 428 14.38 14.96 30.05
C ILE A 428 14.66 13.56 29.49
N GLY A 429 15.33 13.47 28.34
CA GLY A 429 15.75 12.18 27.77
C GLY A 429 16.69 11.38 28.67
N SER A 430 17.40 12.06 29.59
CA SER A 430 18.27 11.47 30.61
C SER A 430 17.55 11.17 31.93
N ARG A 431 16.23 11.41 32.00
CA ARG A 431 15.36 11.28 33.18
C ARG A 431 15.77 12.17 34.35
N ILE A 432 16.28 13.36 34.05
CA ILE A 432 16.68 14.36 35.04
C ILE A 432 15.55 15.37 35.18
N GLU A 433 15.09 15.60 36.41
CA GLU A 433 14.13 16.65 36.81
C GLU A 433 12.81 16.69 36.00
N ILE A 434 12.36 15.53 35.53
CA ILE A 434 11.17 15.37 34.68
C ILE A 434 9.84 15.56 35.45
N LEU A 435 9.85 15.48 36.77
CA LEU A 435 8.66 15.55 37.63
C LEU A 435 8.82 16.63 38.70
N PRO A 436 7.73 17.32 39.09
CA PRO A 436 7.77 18.31 40.16
C PRO A 436 7.90 17.65 41.54
N ALA A 437 8.46 18.38 42.50
CA ALA A 437 8.79 17.87 43.82
C ALA A 437 7.54 17.40 44.62
N ASP A 438 6.41 18.08 44.44
CA ASP A 438 5.14 17.80 45.14
C ASP A 438 4.51 16.45 44.77
N LYS A 439 4.85 15.91 43.59
CA LYS A 439 4.33 14.61 43.12
C LYS A 439 5.18 13.42 43.58
N LYS A 440 6.31 13.67 44.26
CA LYS A 440 7.28 12.64 44.63
C LYS A 440 6.70 11.54 45.51
N SER A 441 6.03 11.90 46.60
CA SER A 441 5.40 10.93 47.51
C SER A 441 4.29 10.15 46.80
N ALA A 442 3.37 10.85 46.13
CA ALA A 442 2.24 10.25 45.43
C ALA A 442 2.66 9.22 44.35
N ILE A 443 3.74 9.50 43.61
CA ILE A 443 4.24 8.59 42.58
C ILE A 443 5.02 7.43 43.21
N LEU A 444 6.00 7.70 44.07
CA LEU A 444 6.88 6.64 44.61
C LEU A 444 6.16 5.68 45.57
N GLU A 445 5.12 6.14 46.27
CA GLU A 445 4.35 5.30 47.20
C GLU A 445 3.26 4.49 46.51
N SER A 446 3.00 4.74 45.22
CA SER A 446 1.98 4.06 44.44
C SER A 446 2.23 2.54 44.37
N PRO A 447 1.18 1.71 44.41
CA PRO A 447 1.33 0.26 44.44
C PRO A 447 2.06 -0.29 43.21
N PHE A 448 1.98 0.41 42.08
CA PHE A 448 2.63 0.05 40.82
C PHE A 448 4.15 0.27 40.80
N LEU A 449 4.68 1.08 41.73
CA LEU A 449 6.09 1.44 41.80
C LEU A 449 6.81 0.88 43.05
N ARG A 450 6.07 0.33 44.02
CA ARG A 450 6.63 -0.22 45.27
C ARG A 450 7.67 -1.33 45.07
N GLU A 451 7.58 -2.07 43.98
CA GLU A 451 8.52 -3.17 43.66
C GLU A 451 9.62 -2.76 42.66
N GLN A 452 9.60 -1.52 42.13
CA GLN A 452 10.62 -1.05 41.20
C GLN A 452 11.89 -0.58 41.91
N ASN A 453 13.02 -0.64 41.19
CA ASN A 453 14.31 -0.17 41.69
C ASN A 453 14.29 1.36 41.91
N ALA A 454 14.14 1.77 43.16
CA ALA A 454 14.10 3.18 43.59
C ALA A 454 15.31 4.01 43.09
N ARG A 455 16.45 3.37 42.80
CA ARG A 455 17.64 4.07 42.26
C ARG A 455 17.39 4.68 40.89
N LEU A 456 16.49 4.12 40.08
CA LEU A 456 16.15 4.64 38.75
C LEU A 456 15.45 6.02 38.83
N TRP A 457 14.81 6.31 39.95
CA TRP A 457 14.03 7.53 40.17
C TRP A 457 14.83 8.63 40.88
N ARG A 458 16.10 8.38 41.19
CA ARG A 458 16.94 9.26 42.03
C ARG A 458 16.99 10.70 41.52
N PHE A 459 17.04 10.88 40.20
CA PHE A 459 17.16 12.18 39.56
C PHE A 459 15.88 12.64 38.87
N ALA A 460 14.78 11.87 38.99
CA ALA A 460 13.56 12.13 38.23
C ALA A 460 12.75 13.33 38.73
N PHE A 461 12.95 13.74 39.98
CA PHE A 461 12.19 14.80 40.63
C PHE A 461 13.04 16.06 40.80
N LYS A 462 12.44 17.21 40.55
CA LYS A 462 13.00 18.53 40.90
C LYS A 462 13.24 18.62 42.40
N GLU A 463 14.27 19.35 42.80
CA GLU A 463 14.61 19.53 44.21
C GLU A 463 13.55 20.38 44.95
N GLU A 464 13.20 21.55 44.39
CA GLU A 464 12.20 22.48 44.93
C GLU A 464 11.49 23.24 43.79
N GLY A 465 10.30 23.81 44.08
CA GLY A 465 9.56 24.70 43.17
C GLY A 465 8.14 24.26 42.83
N GLU A 466 7.27 25.24 42.55
CA GLU A 466 5.89 25.00 42.09
C GLU A 466 5.86 24.55 40.63
N ASP A 467 4.91 23.68 40.31
CA ASP A 467 4.70 23.19 38.95
C ASP A 467 4.02 24.28 38.09
N THR A 468 4.82 24.99 37.31
CA THR A 468 4.36 26.07 36.42
C THR A 468 4.13 25.62 34.98
N LEU A 469 4.35 24.33 34.67
CA LEU A 469 4.24 23.81 33.32
C LEU A 469 2.77 23.60 32.91
N PRO A 470 2.38 23.93 31.66
CA PRO A 470 1.04 23.61 31.18
C PRO A 470 0.77 22.11 31.15
N GLY A 471 -0.50 21.74 31.30
CA GLY A 471 -0.93 20.34 31.36
C GLY A 471 -0.67 19.69 32.72
N ARG A 472 -1.31 18.55 32.96
CA ARG A 472 -1.19 17.80 34.22
C ARG A 472 -0.12 16.72 34.15
N VAL A 473 0.35 16.31 35.33
CA VAL A 473 1.11 15.07 35.51
C VAL A 473 0.10 13.92 35.72
N PRO A 474 0.01 12.93 34.82
CA PRO A 474 -0.93 11.83 34.98
C PRO A 474 -0.63 10.96 36.21
N LEU A 475 -1.68 10.35 36.77
CA LEU A 475 -1.55 9.44 37.90
C LEU A 475 -0.78 8.18 37.50
N PRO A 476 -0.07 7.52 38.44
CA PRO A 476 0.68 6.30 38.14
C PRO A 476 -0.16 5.21 37.47
N GLU A 477 -1.43 5.06 37.87
CA GLU A 477 -2.36 4.09 37.28
C GLU A 477 -2.64 4.36 35.79
N GLU A 478 -2.77 5.63 35.40
CA GLU A 478 -2.99 6.02 34.01
C GLU A 478 -1.74 5.73 33.16
N ILE A 479 -0.55 6.00 33.71
CA ILE A 479 0.71 5.72 33.04
C ILE A 479 0.93 4.21 32.86
N VAL A 480 0.61 3.41 33.88
CA VAL A 480 0.70 1.94 33.79
C VAL A 480 -0.23 1.42 32.70
N GLN A 481 -1.48 1.88 32.66
CA GLN A 481 -2.42 1.48 31.60
C GLN A 481 -1.88 1.84 30.21
N ILE A 482 -1.32 3.04 30.03
CA ILE A 482 -0.72 3.47 28.75
C ILE A 482 0.45 2.57 28.37
N CYS A 483 1.33 2.22 29.31
CA CYS A 483 2.44 1.28 29.09
C CYS A 483 1.94 -0.11 28.67
N ASP A 484 0.89 -0.61 29.32
CA ASP A 484 0.30 -1.91 29.00
C ASP A 484 -0.36 -1.93 27.62
N PHE A 485 -1.10 -0.88 27.26
CA PHE A 485 -1.63 -0.71 25.90
C PHE A 485 -0.52 -0.59 24.86
N ALA A 486 0.57 0.12 25.17
CA ALA A 486 1.70 0.22 24.27
C ALA A 486 2.37 -1.15 24.04
N ARG A 487 2.58 -1.92 25.12
CA ARG A 487 3.12 -3.29 25.05
C ARG A 487 2.19 -4.19 24.24
N HIS A 488 0.89 -4.15 24.51
CA HIS A 488 -0.10 -4.93 23.77
C HIS A 488 -0.11 -4.58 22.28
N CYS A 489 -0.12 -3.29 21.92
CA CYS A 489 -0.05 -2.84 20.54
C CYS A 489 1.23 -3.30 19.84
N HIS A 490 2.35 -3.38 20.56
CA HIS A 490 3.61 -3.91 20.03
C HIS A 490 3.55 -5.42 19.80
N ASP A 491 3.20 -6.19 20.83
CA ASP A 491 3.22 -7.67 20.81
C ASP A 491 2.23 -8.26 19.80
N THR A 492 1.11 -7.56 19.56
CA THR A 492 0.08 -7.97 18.60
C THR A 492 0.25 -7.34 17.20
N ASN A 493 1.30 -6.55 17.00
CA ASN A 493 1.61 -5.86 15.73
C ASN A 493 0.46 -4.99 15.21
N HIS A 494 -0.12 -4.18 16.10
CA HIS A 494 -1.21 -3.27 15.79
C HIS A 494 -0.86 -2.22 14.72
N GLU A 495 -1.88 -1.78 13.99
CA GLU A 495 -1.75 -0.73 12.99
C GLU A 495 -1.51 0.66 13.59
N GLU A 496 -0.97 1.58 12.80
CA GLU A 496 -0.73 2.99 13.17
C GLU A 496 -1.97 3.67 13.78
N ALA A 497 -3.15 3.42 13.20
CA ALA A 497 -4.42 3.93 13.71
C ALA A 497 -4.76 3.38 15.11
N ALA A 498 -4.46 2.11 15.38
CA ALA A 498 -4.68 1.52 16.69
C ALA A 498 -3.70 2.08 17.73
N TRP A 499 -2.43 2.27 17.39
CA TRP A 499 -1.48 3.00 18.24
C TRP A 499 -1.96 4.42 18.57
N ASN A 500 -2.49 5.12 17.56
CA ASN A 500 -3.03 6.47 17.72
C ASN A 500 -4.21 6.52 18.69
N MET A 501 -5.12 5.55 18.63
CA MET A 501 -6.26 5.51 19.54
C MET A 501 -5.88 5.01 20.94
N GLU A 502 -5.13 3.91 21.01
CA GLU A 502 -4.93 3.19 22.27
C GLU A 502 -3.84 3.81 23.16
N VAL A 503 -2.84 4.46 22.56
CA VAL A 503 -1.64 4.95 23.25
C VAL A 503 -1.54 6.46 23.12
N HIS A 504 -1.37 6.98 21.90
CA HIS A 504 -0.99 8.38 21.69
C HIS A 504 -2.11 9.35 22.09
N HIS A 505 -3.35 9.07 21.66
CA HIS A 505 -4.52 9.88 22.05
C HIS A 505 -4.74 9.87 23.56
N ARG A 506 -4.65 8.69 24.20
CA ARG A 506 -4.85 8.57 25.65
C ARG A 506 -3.78 9.31 26.44
N LEU A 507 -2.52 9.21 26.04
CA LEU A 507 -1.44 9.96 26.69
C LEU A 507 -1.61 11.48 26.51
N LEU A 508 -1.91 11.94 25.29
CA LEU A 508 -2.17 13.37 25.03
C LEU A 508 -3.39 13.88 25.81
N GLN A 509 -4.45 13.08 25.88
CA GLN A 509 -5.62 13.38 26.70
C GLN A 509 -5.26 13.46 28.18
N ALA A 510 -4.48 12.51 28.68
CA ALA A 510 -4.06 12.49 30.07
C ALA A 510 -3.17 13.68 30.44
N ILE A 511 -2.44 14.27 29.49
CA ILE A 511 -1.60 15.43 29.77
C ILE A 511 -2.37 16.75 29.62
N LEU A 512 -3.16 16.88 28.55
CA LEU A 512 -3.70 18.17 28.10
C LEU A 512 -5.17 18.40 28.49
N ARG A 513 -5.86 17.39 29.04
CA ARG A 513 -7.28 17.51 29.43
C ARG A 513 -7.46 17.03 30.87
N GLU A 514 -8.10 17.86 31.66
CA GLU A 514 -8.57 17.46 32.98
C GLU A 514 -9.80 16.55 32.85
N PRO A 515 -9.96 15.52 33.71
CA PRO A 515 -11.11 14.62 33.66
C PRO A 515 -12.46 15.32 33.78
N ASP A 516 -12.51 16.40 34.58
CA ASP A 516 -13.75 17.08 34.97
C ASP A 516 -13.85 18.55 34.45
N ALA A 517 -12.84 19.05 33.74
CA ALA A 517 -12.88 20.43 33.24
C ALA A 517 -13.46 20.51 31.82
N SER A 518 -14.19 21.60 31.56
CA SER A 518 -14.58 21.96 30.20
C SER A 518 -13.34 22.07 29.29
N THR A 519 -13.52 21.88 27.98
CA THR A 519 -12.46 21.98 26.96
C THR A 519 -11.76 23.35 26.87
N ALA A 520 -12.01 24.27 27.80
CA ALA A 520 -11.54 25.64 27.89
C ALA A 520 -10.07 25.84 28.31
N ALA A 521 -9.26 24.78 28.45
CA ALA A 521 -7.82 24.92 28.68
C ALA A 521 -7.16 25.77 27.57
N SER A 522 -6.17 26.62 27.87
CA SER A 522 -5.57 27.51 26.87
C SER A 522 -4.93 26.76 25.69
N LEU A 523 -4.49 25.52 25.93
CA LEU A 523 -3.90 24.62 24.95
C LEU A 523 -4.67 23.29 24.94
N ASN A 524 -4.98 22.78 23.74
CA ASN A 524 -5.65 21.50 23.55
C ASN A 524 -5.07 20.78 22.32
N PHE A 525 -5.56 19.58 22.00
CA PHE A 525 -5.12 18.80 20.85
C PHE A 525 -6.30 18.19 20.07
N THR A 526 -6.06 17.88 18.79
CA THR A 526 -7.02 17.17 17.93
C THR A 526 -6.31 16.23 16.97
N SER A 527 -7.04 15.26 16.42
CA SER A 527 -6.56 14.43 15.33
C SER A 527 -6.70 15.17 13.99
N CYS A 528 -5.67 15.09 13.17
CA CYS A 528 -5.52 15.82 11.91
C CYS A 528 -5.40 14.89 10.69
N THR A 529 -5.88 13.65 10.78
CA THR A 529 -5.74 12.61 9.73
C THR A 529 -6.33 12.98 8.36
N THR A 530 -7.14 14.04 8.28
CA THR A 530 -7.69 14.59 7.03
C THR A 530 -7.24 16.00 6.70
N ALA A 531 -6.46 16.65 7.57
CA ALA A 531 -6.03 18.03 7.42
C ALA A 531 -4.91 18.12 6.37
N ARG A 532 -5.19 18.73 5.22
CA ARG A 532 -4.19 18.90 4.16
C ARG A 532 -3.67 20.35 4.12
N PRO A 533 -2.36 20.57 3.97
CA PRO A 533 -1.84 21.90 3.75
C PRO A 533 -2.34 22.41 2.41
N HIS A 534 -2.76 23.67 2.37
CA HIS A 534 -3.27 24.31 1.17
C HIS A 534 -2.15 24.43 0.13
N ARG A 535 -2.44 24.10 -1.14
CA ARG A 535 -1.44 23.97 -2.21
C ARG A 535 -0.58 25.22 -2.41
N ARG A 536 -1.10 26.41 -2.12
CA ARG A 536 -0.37 27.69 -2.19
C ARG A 536 0.86 27.74 -1.27
N PHE A 537 0.85 27.00 -0.16
CA PHE A 537 1.93 27.04 0.83
C PHE A 537 2.86 25.83 0.76
N VAL A 538 2.48 24.78 0.01
CA VAL A 538 3.30 23.56 -0.14
C VAL A 538 4.44 23.80 -1.14
N PRO A 539 5.68 23.34 -0.87
CA PRO A 539 6.78 23.40 -1.84
C PRO A 539 6.43 22.76 -3.19
N TYR A 540 7.00 23.29 -4.28
CA TYR A 540 6.51 23.00 -5.65
C TYR A 540 6.69 21.53 -6.05
N SER A 541 7.82 20.90 -5.73
CA SER A 541 8.06 19.48 -6.05
C SER A 541 7.50 18.50 -5.01
N SER A 542 6.70 18.98 -4.05
CA SER A 542 6.07 18.14 -3.03
C SER A 542 4.56 18.02 -3.22
N THR A 543 4.01 16.92 -2.72
CA THR A 543 2.56 16.75 -2.55
C THR A 543 2.18 17.10 -1.13
N ALA A 544 1.03 17.73 -0.92
CA ALA A 544 0.46 17.99 0.40
C ALA A 544 0.51 16.73 1.29
N LYS A 545 1.24 16.82 2.41
CA LYS A 545 1.36 15.78 3.45
C LYS A 545 0.61 16.23 4.70
N MET A 546 -0.05 15.31 5.37
CA MET A 546 -0.83 15.55 6.59
C MET A 546 -0.02 15.05 7.80
N VAL A 547 -0.36 15.56 8.97
CA VAL A 547 0.12 15.06 10.27
C VAL A 547 -1.01 14.40 11.05
N ASP A 548 -0.69 13.50 11.98
CA ASP A 548 -1.71 12.73 12.72
C ASP A 548 -2.40 13.52 13.84
N PHE A 549 -1.66 14.37 14.54
CA PHE A 549 -2.20 15.24 15.59
C PHE A 549 -1.61 16.64 15.53
N CYS A 550 -2.39 17.62 15.99
CA CYS A 550 -1.91 18.97 16.27
C CYS A 550 -2.32 19.38 17.68
N LEU A 551 -1.44 20.08 18.37
CA LEU A 551 -1.82 20.92 19.50
C LEU A 551 -2.17 22.31 18.96
N TYR A 552 -3.19 22.90 19.54
CA TYR A 552 -3.73 24.18 19.14
C TYR A 552 -4.12 25.03 20.33
N LEU A 553 -4.18 26.33 20.09
CA LEU A 553 -4.65 27.31 21.06
C LEU A 553 -6.16 27.44 20.94
N ASN A 554 -6.85 27.45 22.09
CA ASN A 554 -8.26 27.76 22.11
C ASN A 554 -8.50 29.23 21.73
N PRO A 555 -9.57 29.54 20.97
CA PRO A 555 -9.81 30.87 20.44
C PRO A 555 -10.25 31.83 21.55
N THR A 556 -9.30 32.49 22.21
CA THR A 556 -9.60 33.58 23.17
C THR A 556 -9.92 34.90 22.46
N ASP A 557 -9.37 35.11 21.26
CA ASP A 557 -9.44 36.36 20.49
C ASP A 557 -10.35 36.20 19.25
N ALA A 558 -11.56 35.66 19.45
CA ALA A 558 -12.44 35.21 18.37
C ALA A 558 -12.69 36.25 17.24
N PRO A 559 -12.90 37.56 17.51
CA PRO A 559 -13.11 38.55 16.44
C PRO A 559 -11.90 38.73 15.53
N ALA A 560 -10.70 38.85 16.08
CA ALA A 560 -9.46 39.02 15.31
C ALA A 560 -9.13 37.77 14.50
N LEU A 561 -9.33 36.58 15.09
CA LEU A 561 -9.15 35.30 14.42
C LEU A 561 -10.14 35.12 13.26
N GLN A 562 -11.40 35.54 13.42
CA GLN A 562 -12.39 35.53 12.34
C GLN A 562 -12.02 36.51 11.22
N ALA A 563 -11.55 37.70 11.56
CA ALA A 563 -11.12 38.70 10.59
C ALA A 563 -9.93 38.19 9.76
N LEU A 564 -8.94 37.57 10.42
CA LEU A 564 -7.82 36.90 9.76
C LEU A 564 -8.32 35.77 8.84
N GLY A 565 -9.13 34.86 9.37
CA GLY A 565 -9.64 33.70 8.61
C GLY A 565 -10.41 34.10 7.35
N ARG A 566 -11.13 35.24 7.35
CA ARG A 566 -11.83 35.75 6.15
C ARG A 566 -10.88 36.22 5.04
N GLN A 567 -9.64 36.56 5.37
CA GLN A 567 -8.66 37.09 4.42
C GLN A 567 -7.65 36.04 3.94
N THR A 568 -7.64 34.86 4.56
CA THR A 568 -6.76 33.76 4.14
C THR A 568 -7.43 32.88 3.08
N PRO A 569 -6.66 32.29 2.14
CA PRO A 569 -7.21 31.38 1.14
C PRO A 569 -7.76 30.07 1.74
N THR A 570 -7.37 29.74 2.97
CA THR A 570 -7.83 28.55 3.69
C THR A 570 -9.16 28.75 4.42
N LEU A 571 -9.63 29.99 4.54
CA LEU A 571 -10.76 30.35 5.42
C LEU A 571 -10.50 29.98 6.90
N THR A 572 -9.23 29.81 7.28
CA THR A 572 -8.78 29.46 8.62
C THR A 572 -7.60 30.34 9.04
N VAL A 573 -7.26 30.29 10.33
CA VAL A 573 -6.04 30.91 10.88
C VAL A 573 -4.79 30.04 10.71
N ASN A 574 -4.85 29.02 9.85
CA ASN A 574 -3.81 28.03 9.63
C ASN A 574 -3.54 27.81 8.14
N HIS A 575 -2.45 27.08 7.86
CA HIS A 575 -2.03 26.68 6.52
C HIS A 575 -2.89 25.55 5.90
N THR A 576 -3.98 25.13 6.56
CA THR A 576 -4.91 24.08 6.14
C THR A 576 -6.37 24.56 6.24
N ASP A 577 -7.26 24.05 5.40
CA ASP A 577 -8.71 24.31 5.42
C ASP A 577 -9.47 23.41 6.40
N PHE A 578 -8.76 22.77 7.34
CA PHE A 578 -9.34 21.84 8.30
C PHE A 578 -10.29 22.52 9.30
N ALA A 579 -11.59 22.31 9.10
CA ALA A 579 -12.66 22.97 9.84
C ALA A 579 -12.53 22.91 11.38
N PRO A 580 -12.14 21.78 12.01
CA PRO A 580 -11.96 21.73 13.47
C PRO A 580 -10.90 22.70 14.01
N LEU A 581 -10.01 23.20 13.17
CA LEU A 581 -8.96 24.17 13.51
C LEU A 581 -9.17 25.53 12.85
N GLN A 582 -10.40 25.85 12.43
CA GLN A 582 -10.68 27.07 11.66
C GLN A 582 -10.18 28.34 12.37
N LEU A 583 -10.47 28.47 13.67
CA LEU A 583 -10.09 29.63 14.49
C LEU A 583 -9.05 29.27 15.56
N SER A 584 -8.42 28.09 15.47
CA SER A 584 -7.52 27.57 16.48
C SER A 584 -6.11 27.44 15.92
N PRO A 585 -5.20 28.38 16.20
CA PRO A 585 -3.83 28.35 15.68
C PRO A 585 -3.09 27.07 16.11
N ILE A 586 -2.44 26.41 15.16
CA ILE A 586 -1.59 25.23 15.39
C ILE A 586 -0.24 25.67 15.96
N VAL A 587 0.16 25.08 17.08
CA VAL A 587 1.42 25.43 17.78
C VAL A 587 2.45 24.31 17.80
N LEU A 588 2.00 23.05 17.73
CA LEU A 588 2.86 21.86 17.70
C LEU A 588 2.19 20.79 16.84
N SER A 589 3.00 20.12 16.00
CA SER A 589 2.52 19.06 15.11
C SER A 589 3.14 17.73 15.51
N ILE A 590 2.36 16.65 15.46
CA ILE A 590 2.79 15.30 15.84
C ILE A 590 2.50 14.36 14.67
N GLU A 591 3.54 13.71 14.16
CA GLU A 591 3.44 12.64 13.18
C GLU A 591 3.73 11.31 13.85
N THR A 592 2.92 10.30 13.59
CA THR A 592 3.10 8.96 14.15
C THR A 592 3.46 7.98 13.06
N LYS A 593 4.26 6.97 13.39
CA LYS A 593 4.61 5.86 12.50
C LYS A 593 4.64 4.56 13.28
N ARG A 594 4.33 3.48 12.58
CA ARG A 594 4.51 2.12 13.10
C ARG A 594 6.00 1.87 13.47
N PRO A 595 6.28 1.00 14.45
CA PRO A 595 7.61 0.45 14.65
C PRO A 595 8.21 -0.08 13.34
N GLY A 596 9.51 0.17 13.09
CA GLY A 596 10.24 -0.39 11.95
C GLY A 596 10.02 0.26 10.58
N LYS A 597 9.17 1.29 10.45
CA LYS A 597 9.07 2.06 9.18
C LYS A 597 10.20 3.09 9.03
N GLU A 598 10.59 3.36 7.77
CA GLU A 598 11.60 4.38 7.41
C GLU A 598 11.25 5.76 7.97
N LEU A 599 12.13 6.29 8.84
CA LEU A 599 12.03 7.62 9.45
C LEU A 599 11.99 8.75 8.41
N ASP A 600 12.66 8.56 7.26
CA ASP A 600 12.67 9.51 6.14
C ASP A 600 11.27 9.90 5.66
N ALA A 601 10.29 8.99 5.74
CA ALA A 601 8.91 9.30 5.36
C ALA A 601 8.25 10.26 6.35
N ALA A 602 8.44 10.03 7.66
CA ALA A 602 7.93 10.92 8.70
C ALA A 602 8.61 12.29 8.67
N GLN A 603 9.94 12.32 8.46
CA GLN A 603 10.70 13.56 8.32
C GLN A 603 10.23 14.37 7.10
N LEU A 604 10.01 13.72 5.95
CA LEU A 604 9.45 14.39 4.78
C LEU A 604 8.04 14.92 5.04
N GLN A 605 7.18 14.15 5.70
CA GLN A 605 5.82 14.60 6.04
C GLN A 605 5.86 15.82 6.97
N MET A 606 6.61 15.75 8.06
CA MET A 606 6.76 16.84 9.02
C MET A 606 7.38 18.07 8.36
N GLY A 607 8.43 17.90 7.57
CA GLY A 607 9.11 19.01 6.91
C GLY A 607 8.25 19.72 5.87
N VAL A 608 7.44 18.98 5.10
CA VAL A 608 6.49 19.58 4.14
C VAL A 608 5.37 20.31 4.87
N TRP A 609 4.90 19.76 5.99
CA TRP A 609 3.90 20.41 6.85
C TRP A 609 4.43 21.72 7.45
N HIS A 610 5.64 21.69 8.03
CA HIS A 610 6.29 22.89 8.58
C HIS A 610 6.60 23.93 7.49
N ALA A 611 7.07 23.52 6.31
CA ALA A 611 7.29 24.44 5.19
C ALA A 611 5.99 25.16 4.79
N ALA A 612 4.86 24.45 4.78
CA ALA A 612 3.56 25.07 4.55
C ALA A 612 3.13 26.00 5.69
N GLN A 613 3.44 25.67 6.94
CA GLN A 613 3.19 26.56 8.08
C GLN A 613 4.02 27.85 8.00
N TRP A 614 5.31 27.77 7.70
CA TRP A 614 6.17 28.93 7.45
C TRP A 614 5.64 29.78 6.30
N GLY A 615 5.26 29.15 5.18
CA GLY A 615 4.70 29.84 4.02
C GLY A 615 3.39 30.57 4.33
N PHE A 616 2.53 29.96 5.15
CA PHE A 616 1.30 30.60 5.63
C PHE A 616 1.61 31.79 6.54
N LEU A 617 2.45 31.63 7.56
CA LEU A 617 2.81 32.70 8.49
C LEU A 617 3.41 33.90 7.75
N ARG A 618 4.30 33.65 6.78
CA ARG A 618 4.84 34.69 5.90
C ARG A 618 3.77 35.45 5.13
N SER A 619 2.72 34.75 4.69
CA SER A 619 1.64 35.36 3.90
C SER A 619 0.68 36.21 4.73
N VAL A 620 0.59 35.97 6.04
CA VAL A 620 -0.35 36.68 6.92
C VAL A 620 0.30 37.79 7.75
N ILE A 621 1.62 37.74 7.95
CA ILE A 621 2.35 38.81 8.66
C ILE A 621 2.28 40.10 7.83
N GLY A 622 1.75 41.16 8.46
CA GLY A 622 1.54 42.45 7.81
C GLY A 622 0.43 42.46 6.75
N LEU A 623 -0.43 41.43 6.72
CA LEU A 623 -1.61 41.43 5.88
C LEU A 623 -2.59 42.52 6.38
N THR A 624 -3.06 43.36 5.47
CA THR A 624 -4.07 44.38 5.76
C THR A 624 -5.31 44.14 4.91
N PRO A 625 -6.50 44.65 5.32
CA PRO A 625 -7.72 44.53 4.53
C PRO A 625 -7.65 45.22 3.16
N GLN A 626 -6.69 46.12 2.93
CA GLN A 626 -6.54 46.89 1.70
C GLN A 626 -5.52 46.23 0.77
N PRO A 627 -5.76 46.25 -0.56
CA PRO A 627 -4.80 45.71 -1.53
C PRO A 627 -3.52 46.56 -1.53
N LEU A 628 -2.38 45.89 -1.35
CA LEU A 628 -1.05 46.51 -1.38
C LEU A 628 -0.55 46.70 -2.82
N THR A 629 0.21 47.77 -3.05
CA THR A 629 0.99 47.96 -4.28
C THR A 629 2.16 46.96 -4.34
N ALA A 630 2.78 46.82 -5.53
CA ALA A 630 3.90 45.89 -5.70
C ALA A 630 5.10 46.23 -4.79
N GLU A 631 5.36 47.52 -4.56
CA GLU A 631 6.44 48.00 -3.69
C GLU A 631 6.14 47.71 -2.20
N GLU A 632 4.91 47.95 -1.77
CA GLU A 632 4.45 47.64 -0.41
C GLU A 632 4.47 46.13 -0.14
N GLU A 633 4.12 45.30 -1.14
CA GLU A 633 4.17 43.84 -1.02
C GLU A 633 5.63 43.34 -0.86
N ILE A 634 6.60 43.95 -1.55
CA ILE A 634 8.02 43.65 -1.39
C ILE A 634 8.50 44.01 0.03
N GLN A 635 8.17 45.21 0.49
CA GLN A 635 8.52 45.67 1.85
C GLN A 635 7.87 44.80 2.93
N ARG A 636 6.60 44.41 2.75
CA ARG A 636 5.89 43.49 3.66
C ARG A 636 6.61 42.15 3.73
N ASN A 637 7.01 41.59 2.59
CA ASN A 637 7.69 40.30 2.54
C ASN A 637 9.07 40.34 3.21
N GLN A 638 9.82 41.45 3.07
CA GLN A 638 11.09 41.65 3.79
C GLN A 638 10.87 41.69 5.30
N ARG A 639 9.91 42.50 5.77
CA ARG A 639 9.54 42.59 7.19
C ARG A 639 9.03 41.26 7.74
N ALA A 640 8.25 40.52 6.95
CA ALA A 640 7.75 39.21 7.35
C ALA A 640 8.91 38.24 7.61
N ASN A 641 9.96 38.24 6.78
CA ASN A 641 11.12 37.38 6.99
C ASN A 641 11.90 37.74 8.27
N GLU A 642 12.06 39.02 8.59
CA GLU A 642 12.68 39.47 9.84
C GLU A 642 11.89 39.00 11.06
N VAL A 643 10.56 39.18 11.03
CA VAL A 643 9.65 38.78 12.12
C VAL A 643 9.62 37.25 12.29
N LEU A 644 9.67 36.48 11.20
CA LEU A 644 9.79 35.02 11.27
C LEU A 644 11.15 34.59 11.85
N GLY A 645 12.22 35.33 11.56
CA GLY A 645 13.53 35.12 12.18
C GLY A 645 13.50 35.28 13.70
N GLN A 646 12.66 36.18 14.22
CA GLN A 646 12.46 36.37 15.67
C GLN A 646 11.72 35.20 16.34
N LEU A 647 10.82 34.52 15.62
CA LEU A 647 10.19 33.29 16.14
C LEU A 647 11.24 32.18 16.31
N GLY A 648 12.24 32.15 15.43
CA GLY A 648 13.38 31.23 15.49
C GLY A 648 13.07 29.84 14.94
N PHE A 649 12.07 29.15 15.48
CA PHE A 649 11.73 27.77 15.10
C PHE A 649 10.26 27.42 15.27
N ILE A 650 9.85 26.31 14.63
CA ILE A 650 8.56 25.64 14.84
C ILE A 650 8.84 24.20 15.30
N PRO A 651 8.34 23.76 16.48
CA PRO A 651 8.57 22.42 17.00
C PRO A 651 7.63 21.39 16.38
N GLY A 652 8.04 20.13 16.42
CA GLY A 652 7.25 18.97 16.08
C GLY A 652 7.67 17.73 16.87
N ILE A 653 6.83 16.71 16.84
CA ILE A 653 7.13 15.40 17.43
C ILE A 653 6.95 14.32 16.36
N ILE A 654 7.91 13.41 16.27
CA ILE A 654 7.75 12.16 15.53
C ILE A 654 7.66 11.03 16.54
N VAL A 655 6.57 10.27 16.52
CA VAL A 655 6.38 9.09 17.36
C VAL A 655 6.56 7.85 16.51
N GLN A 656 7.48 6.97 16.89
CA GLN A 656 7.73 5.70 16.21
C GLN A 656 7.53 4.54 17.17
N GLY A 657 6.32 3.96 17.17
CA GLY A 657 5.93 2.97 18.17
C GLY A 657 6.07 3.53 19.58
N HIS A 658 7.00 2.97 20.36
CA HIS A 658 7.28 3.46 21.71
C HIS A 658 8.09 4.75 21.77
N ARG A 659 8.85 5.12 20.72
CA ARG A 659 9.85 6.19 20.77
C ARG A 659 9.22 7.54 20.48
N TRP A 660 9.47 8.53 21.34
CA TRP A 660 9.04 9.92 21.15
C TRP A 660 10.24 10.80 20.83
N LEU A 661 10.25 11.35 19.62
CA LEU A 661 11.37 12.08 19.03
C LEU A 661 10.98 13.55 18.87
N PHE A 662 11.77 14.45 19.46
CA PHE A 662 11.68 15.87 19.21
C PHE A 662 12.31 16.20 17.85
N VAL A 663 11.60 16.99 17.06
CA VAL A 663 12.08 17.59 15.80
C VAL A 663 11.67 19.06 15.77
N PHE A 664 12.37 19.86 14.99
CA PHE A 664 11.98 21.26 14.81
C PHE A 664 12.45 21.74 13.45
N SER A 665 11.83 22.81 12.96
CA SER A 665 12.28 23.47 11.73
C SER A 665 12.65 24.92 11.99
N THR A 666 13.73 25.36 11.35
CA THR A 666 14.12 26.77 11.25
C THR A 666 13.97 27.26 9.81
N LEU A 667 14.05 28.58 9.65
CA LEU A 667 14.09 29.23 8.35
C LEU A 667 15.49 29.77 8.08
N GLU A 668 16.17 29.26 7.05
CA GLU A 668 17.48 29.77 6.60
C GLU A 668 17.29 30.49 5.27
N GLY A 669 17.20 31.82 5.33
CA GLY A 669 16.77 32.63 4.19
C GLY A 669 15.32 32.31 3.81
N ASP A 670 15.12 31.69 2.65
CA ASP A 670 13.80 31.30 2.15
C ASP A 670 13.54 29.79 2.26
N LYS A 671 14.50 29.03 2.78
CA LYS A 671 14.46 27.57 2.83
C LYS A 671 14.09 27.07 4.22
N THR A 672 13.22 26.06 4.27
CA THR A 672 12.90 25.37 5.52
C THR A 672 13.96 24.32 5.82
N VAL A 673 14.57 24.38 7.00
CA VAL A 673 15.52 23.36 7.48
C VAL A 673 14.89 22.60 8.62
N LEU A 674 14.58 21.32 8.41
CA LEU A 674 14.09 20.41 9.45
C LEU A 674 15.30 19.73 10.12
N TRP A 675 15.43 19.95 11.42
CA TRP A 675 16.44 19.32 12.27
C TRP A 675 15.89 18.04 12.87
N THR A 676 16.57 16.93 12.59
CA THR A 676 16.01 15.60 12.79
C THR A 676 16.52 14.91 14.05
N GLU A 677 15.52 14.33 14.73
CA GLU A 677 15.43 13.47 15.91
C GLU A 677 16.41 13.63 17.09
N ARG A 678 15.85 14.08 18.21
CA ARG A 678 16.35 13.83 19.56
C ARG A 678 15.29 13.06 20.34
N GLN A 679 15.61 11.86 20.82
CA GLN A 679 14.66 11.10 21.66
C GLN A 679 14.61 11.70 23.06
N PHE A 680 13.41 11.95 23.57
CA PHE A 680 13.20 12.49 24.93
C PHE A 680 12.39 11.58 25.84
N GLY A 681 11.76 10.52 25.31
CA GLY A 681 11.05 9.55 26.14
C GLY A 681 10.59 8.32 25.35
N THR A 682 10.13 7.31 26.08
CA THR A 682 9.52 6.11 25.49
C THR A 682 8.33 5.62 26.29
N THR A 683 7.39 4.90 25.66
CA THR A 683 6.28 4.22 26.37
C THR A 683 6.60 2.78 26.77
N GLN A 684 7.88 2.45 26.99
CA GLN A 684 8.30 1.09 27.38
C GLN A 684 8.30 0.87 28.90
N SER A 685 8.49 1.95 29.67
CA SER A 685 8.52 1.93 31.12
C SER A 685 7.75 3.11 31.70
N ILE A 686 7.33 2.99 32.96
CA ILE A 686 6.60 4.06 33.67
C ILE A 686 7.47 5.33 33.73
N LEU A 687 8.73 5.19 34.13
CA LEU A 687 9.66 6.31 34.23
C LEU A 687 9.90 6.99 32.87
N ASP A 688 10.13 6.22 31.81
CA ASP A 688 10.34 6.79 30.47
C ASP A 688 9.06 7.43 29.90
N THR A 689 7.88 6.94 30.31
CA THR A 689 6.60 7.54 29.90
C THR A 689 6.39 8.89 30.61
N TYR A 690 6.84 9.03 31.86
CA TYR A 690 6.89 10.34 32.51
C TYR A 690 7.89 11.30 31.85
N ALA A 691 8.97 10.81 31.24
CA ALA A 691 9.82 11.65 30.41
C ALA A 691 9.08 12.16 29.16
N VAL A 692 8.19 11.34 28.56
CA VAL A 692 7.28 11.79 27.48
C VAL A 692 6.33 12.89 27.98
N VAL A 693 5.74 12.70 29.17
CA VAL A 693 4.89 13.71 29.82
C VAL A 693 5.65 15.02 29.98
N ALA A 694 6.85 15.00 30.56
CA ALA A 694 7.68 16.18 30.76
C ALA A 694 7.99 16.90 29.45
N GLY A 695 8.40 16.17 28.40
CA GLY A 695 8.71 16.78 27.11
C GLY A 695 7.50 17.44 26.44
N ILE A 696 6.31 16.84 26.51
CA ILE A 696 5.09 17.46 25.97
C ILE A 696 4.75 18.74 26.75
N ARG A 697 4.89 18.72 28.09
CA ARG A 697 4.62 19.88 28.95
C ARG A 697 5.62 21.02 28.73
N GLU A 698 6.89 20.74 28.45
CA GLU A 698 7.88 21.74 28.05
C GLU A 698 7.57 22.37 26.69
N LEU A 699 7.13 21.57 25.71
CA LEU A 699 6.71 22.10 24.41
C LEU A 699 5.43 22.93 24.52
N ALA A 700 4.53 22.54 25.43
CA ALA A 700 3.36 23.34 25.78
C ALA A 700 3.73 24.67 26.45
N ARG A 701 4.76 24.67 27.31
CA ARG A 701 5.33 25.91 27.89
C ARG A 701 5.87 26.82 26.80
N TRP A 702 6.64 26.30 25.85
CA TRP A 702 7.13 27.09 24.70
C TRP A 702 5.96 27.70 23.91
N ALA A 703 4.90 26.93 23.65
CA ALA A 703 3.73 27.45 22.96
C ALA A 703 3.08 28.61 23.73
N ARG A 704 2.92 28.49 25.05
CA ARG A 704 2.36 29.53 25.92
C ARG A 704 3.23 30.78 26.01
N ASP A 705 4.53 30.60 26.21
CA ASP A 705 5.45 31.68 26.61
C ASP A 705 6.13 32.36 25.41
N VAL A 706 6.24 31.66 24.28
CA VAL A 706 6.94 32.16 23.08
C VAL A 706 5.96 32.32 21.91
N TYR A 707 5.27 31.25 21.51
CA TYR A 707 4.45 31.28 20.29
C TYR A 707 3.21 32.15 20.44
N VAL A 708 2.46 32.03 21.54
CA VAL A 708 1.23 32.80 21.77
C VAL A 708 1.48 34.31 21.75
N PRO A 709 2.43 34.86 22.54
CA PRO A 709 2.70 36.29 22.53
C PRO A 709 3.20 36.76 21.17
N TRP A 710 4.07 35.98 20.52
CA TRP A 710 4.57 36.28 19.18
C TRP A 710 3.44 36.32 18.14
N PHE A 711 2.55 35.33 18.13
CA PHE A 711 1.45 35.24 17.18
C PHE A 711 0.46 36.40 17.35
N ARG A 712 0.12 36.75 18.60
CA ARG A 712 -0.73 37.91 18.88
C ARG A 712 -0.10 39.22 18.39
N ALA A 713 1.18 39.44 18.71
CA ALA A 713 1.88 40.67 18.37
C ALA A 713 2.13 40.84 16.86
N ASN A 714 2.37 39.75 16.14
CA ASN A 714 2.86 39.82 14.76
C ASN A 714 1.84 39.39 13.70
N VAL A 715 0.86 38.56 14.06
CA VAL A 715 -0.17 38.05 13.15
C VAL A 715 -1.53 38.70 13.42
N LEU A 716 -1.92 38.83 14.69
CA LEU A 716 -3.25 39.35 15.05
C LEU A 716 -3.32 40.86 15.28
N ALA A 717 -2.19 41.56 15.44
CA ALA A 717 -2.17 43.00 15.76
C ALA A 717 -2.94 43.86 14.75
N GLY A 718 -2.93 43.51 13.46
CA GLY A 718 -3.67 44.22 12.39
C GLY A 718 -5.17 43.91 12.33
N PHE A 719 -5.67 42.99 13.16
CA PHE A 719 -7.04 42.46 13.12
C PHE A 719 -7.83 42.72 14.41
N GLN A 720 -7.23 43.38 15.40
CA GLN A 720 -7.94 43.77 16.60
C GLN A 720 -9.01 44.82 16.26
N PRO A 721 -10.25 44.70 16.78
CA PRO A 721 -11.25 45.74 16.60
C PRO A 721 -10.73 47.04 17.21
N ALA A 722 -10.88 48.16 16.49
CA ALA A 722 -10.56 49.48 17.02
C ALA A 722 -11.29 49.64 18.36
N GLU A 723 -10.56 49.93 19.43
CA GLU A 723 -11.16 50.27 20.72
C GLU A 723 -12.13 51.44 20.47
N VAL A 724 -13.43 51.18 20.67
CA VAL A 724 -14.44 52.22 20.71
C VAL A 724 -14.19 52.95 22.04
N GLY A 725 -13.44 54.04 21.96
CA GLY A 725 -13.22 54.98 23.07
C GLY A 725 -14.49 55.70 23.49
#